data_AF-A0A354TGQ2-F1
#
_entry.id   AF-A0A354TGQ2-F1
#
_cell.length_a   1.000
_cell.length_b   1.000
_cell.length_c   1.000
_cell.angle_alpha   90.00
_cell.angle_beta   90.00
_cell.angle_gamma   90.00
#
_symmetry.space_group_name_H-M   'P 1'
#
loop_
_entity.id
_entity.type
_entity.pdbx_description
1 polymer ?
#
loop_
_entity_poly.entity_id
_entity_poly.type
_entity_poly.pdbx_seq_one_letter_code
_entity_poly.pdbx_strand_id
1 'polypeptide(L)'
;MRASAPTTGGDGPRVIVILIEAALAEELRSALRSFGLRMLQKTVICAVLATSVVSASAEVSFRNDVMAAISKAGCNLGTCHGNATGKGGFKLSLRGQDADFDFKALARDASGRRVNAFAAEKSLLLAKGTNQLAHEGGKKLDLQGWEYQVLRDWIAAGMPRDDATAPKVTKLAVTPTEAVLDEPASTVQIQVQATFADGTQRDVTERAIYEPLQNGLVEVSKSGLVKRLQFGEPSILVRFLNQSVPVRLTFVKANPVFAWSQPRRNSKIDAHVFDKLKTLRMNPSAVCGDDVFIRRAWLDLCGMIPPADTARAFAADQSPDKRARLIDQLLVRPEFADFWALKWADVLKVESRTLDKTGMQAFHDWIRDAIAQNRPVNELVRDMIASRGSTYHEPASNFYRANRTPEARAVAAAQVFLGTRLQCAQCHNHPFDRWTQDAYYNWSAVFARVDYKIIGDNKRRDKSDKHEFNGEQIVFLNARLSVENPRTGDTAKAKFLGGDLAKPADKEDELQAAANWLTSAQHPLFAKSQVNRIWYHLFGRGLVDPVDDMRLTNPASHPKLLEELAQDFIRSGFDLRHIIRSIMLSKTYQLEAAPNDTNAADTINYSHRIPRRLSAEQLIDSLHTSLRVNPNFEGWTPGTRASQMPGPMNGRGSPNPMSPEAFLVQFGRPKRELTCECERGGDTSLGQIFQFIGGPTITRVITDKYNRLGSLAKQPDNGAAVRDLYWSLLTRAPTADESKVMESLLASAQDRRGALEDIAWSLVNAKEFLLCR
;
A
#
# COMPACT_ATOMS: atom_id res chain seq x y z
N MET A 1 -14.10 -71.12 18.20
CA MET A 1 -14.49 -72.55 18.06
C MET A 1 -14.68 -72.87 16.57
N ARG A 2 -14.98 -74.14 16.24
CA ARG A 2 -15.39 -74.65 14.92
C ARG A 2 -16.56 -73.83 14.31
N ALA A 3 -16.96 -73.95 13.03
CA ALA A 3 -16.35 -74.32 11.72
C ALA A 3 -17.53 -74.47 10.70
N SER A 4 -17.22 -74.63 9.40
CA SER A 4 -18.09 -75.21 8.34
C SER A 4 -19.42 -74.52 7.93
N ALA A 5 -19.61 -74.39 6.60
CA ALA A 5 -20.91 -74.20 5.91
C ALA A 5 -21.53 -75.59 5.57
N PRO A 6 -22.47 -75.83 4.60
CA PRO A 6 -22.40 -75.45 3.16
C PRO A 6 -23.77 -75.25 2.40
N THR A 7 -23.72 -75.24 1.05
CA THR A 7 -24.80 -75.50 0.04
C THR A 7 -25.86 -74.41 -0.26
N THR A 8 -26.35 -74.18 -1.50
CA THR A 8 -25.93 -74.59 -2.89
C THR A 8 -26.59 -73.75 -4.00
N GLY A 9 -25.91 -73.61 -5.16
CA GLY A 9 -26.51 -73.52 -6.52
C GLY A 9 -26.80 -72.12 -7.08
N GLY A 10 -26.46 -71.79 -8.34
CA GLY A 10 -25.72 -72.52 -9.40
C GLY A 10 -25.34 -71.61 -10.59
N ASP A 11 -24.50 -72.12 -11.51
CA ASP A 11 -24.16 -71.71 -12.90
C ASP A 11 -23.98 -70.19 -13.25
N GLY A 12 -22.88 -69.66 -13.82
CA GLY A 12 -21.59 -70.22 -14.29
C GLY A 12 -21.45 -70.22 -15.83
N PRO A 13 -20.26 -69.97 -16.46
CA PRO A 13 -18.91 -69.55 -15.97
C PRO A 13 -18.46 -68.21 -16.67
N ARG A 14 -17.21 -67.82 -17.06
CA ARG A 14 -15.82 -68.37 -17.08
C ARG A 14 -14.72 -67.27 -17.25
N VAL A 15 -13.58 -67.44 -16.55
CA VAL A 15 -12.13 -67.21 -16.87
C VAL A 15 -11.74 -66.46 -18.19
N ILE A 16 -10.78 -65.50 -18.36
CA ILE A 16 -9.53 -64.98 -17.69
C ILE A 16 -8.18 -65.30 -18.43
N VAL A 17 -7.30 -64.27 -18.57
CA VAL A 17 -5.81 -64.24 -18.85
C VAL A 17 -5.19 -64.26 -20.30
N ILE A 18 -4.55 -63.11 -20.63
CA ILE A 18 -3.25 -62.76 -21.29
C ILE A 18 -2.39 -63.82 -22.06
N LEU A 19 -1.86 -63.49 -23.28
CA LEU A 19 -0.40 -63.32 -23.63
C LEU A 19 0.01 -63.33 -25.15
N ILE A 20 1.16 -62.68 -25.45
CA ILE A 20 2.14 -62.90 -26.56
C ILE A 20 1.88 -62.22 -27.95
N GLU A 21 2.90 -62.28 -28.85
CA GLU A 21 3.40 -61.22 -29.74
C GLU A 21 3.09 -61.36 -31.26
N ALA A 22 3.19 -60.21 -31.95
CA ALA A 22 3.68 -59.94 -33.33
C ALA A 22 3.53 -60.97 -34.49
N ALA A 23 2.76 -60.59 -35.52
CA ALA A 23 3.04 -60.84 -36.95
C ALA A 23 2.16 -59.94 -37.87
N LEU A 24 2.49 -59.85 -39.17
CA LEU A 24 1.77 -59.18 -40.30
C LEU A 24 1.31 -57.71 -40.06
N ALA A 25 1.81 -56.67 -40.72
CA ALA A 25 2.72 -56.52 -41.87
C ALA A 25 2.20 -56.85 -43.29
N GLU A 26 0.89 -57.03 -43.54
CA GLU A 26 0.40 -57.31 -44.91
C GLU A 26 -0.93 -56.64 -45.36
N GLU A 27 -1.61 -55.80 -44.56
CA GLU A 27 -2.96 -55.30 -44.90
C GLU A 27 -3.08 -53.82 -45.32
N LEU A 28 -1.97 -53.13 -45.59
CA LEU A 28 -1.93 -51.69 -45.93
C LEU A 28 -1.40 -51.39 -47.35
N ARG A 29 -1.74 -52.26 -48.32
CA ARG A 29 -1.34 -52.13 -49.75
C ARG A 29 -2.49 -52.18 -50.77
N SER A 30 -3.76 -52.24 -50.35
CA SER A 30 -4.90 -52.57 -51.24
C SER A 30 -6.05 -51.54 -51.30
N ALA A 31 -5.76 -50.25 -51.09
CA ALA A 31 -6.66 -49.13 -51.44
C ALA A 31 -5.82 -47.82 -51.48
N LEU A 32 -5.84 -46.96 -52.51
CA LEU A 32 -6.56 -46.95 -53.79
C LEU A 32 -5.59 -46.65 -54.97
N ARG A 33 -5.93 -47.08 -56.19
CA ARG A 33 -5.26 -46.67 -57.45
C ARG A 33 -6.25 -46.45 -58.59
N SER A 34 -6.51 -45.18 -58.92
CA SER A 34 -7.29 -44.70 -60.07
C SER A 34 -7.24 -43.16 -60.04
N PHE A 35 -6.97 -42.35 -61.07
CA PHE A 35 -6.46 -42.47 -62.46
C PHE A 35 -5.06 -41.77 -62.51
N GLY A 36 -4.23 -41.64 -63.55
CA GLY A 36 -4.30 -41.84 -65.00
C GLY A 36 -3.15 -41.05 -65.66
N LEU A 37 -2.41 -41.69 -66.57
CA LEU A 37 -1.28 -41.24 -67.44
C LEU A 37 -0.75 -39.78 -67.37
N ARG A 38 0.59 -39.64 -67.28
CA ARG A 38 1.47 -39.32 -68.44
C ARG A 38 2.97 -39.49 -68.14
N MET A 39 3.78 -39.66 -69.19
CA MET A 39 5.24 -39.82 -69.15
C MET A 39 5.96 -38.44 -69.20
N LEU A 40 7.16 -38.35 -68.61
CA LEU A 40 8.41 -38.26 -69.41
C LEU A 40 9.67 -38.56 -68.56
N GLN A 41 10.80 -38.80 -69.21
CA GLN A 41 12.09 -39.11 -68.59
C GLN A 41 12.83 -37.84 -68.13
N LYS A 42 13.66 -37.96 -67.07
CA LYS A 42 15.06 -37.48 -67.07
C LYS A 42 15.86 -38.04 -65.90
N THR A 43 17.03 -38.60 -66.22
CA THR A 43 17.99 -39.16 -65.27
C THR A 43 19.00 -38.09 -64.85
N VAL A 44 19.17 -37.86 -63.54
CA VAL A 44 20.40 -37.27 -62.97
C VAL A 44 20.72 -38.00 -61.66
N ILE A 45 21.98 -38.38 -61.48
CA ILE A 45 22.50 -38.96 -60.24
C ILE A 45 22.82 -37.80 -59.29
N CYS A 46 22.21 -37.77 -58.10
CA CYS A 46 22.64 -36.89 -57.01
C CYS A 46 23.40 -37.71 -55.96
N ALA A 47 24.68 -37.40 -55.79
CA ALA A 47 25.52 -38.03 -54.77
C ALA A 47 25.13 -37.59 -53.35
N VAL A 48 25.56 -38.39 -52.37
CA VAL A 48 25.39 -38.07 -50.93
C VAL A 48 26.20 -36.82 -50.58
N LEU A 49 25.51 -35.67 -50.48
CA LEU A 49 26.00 -34.54 -49.72
C LEU A 49 25.49 -34.69 -48.28
N ALA A 50 26.37 -35.13 -47.39
CA ALA A 50 26.18 -35.02 -45.97
C ALA A 50 26.31 -33.53 -45.57
N THR A 51 25.23 -32.77 -45.77
CA THR A 51 25.11 -31.42 -45.20
C THR A 51 25.04 -31.54 -43.69
N SER A 52 26.20 -31.39 -43.05
CA SER A 52 26.28 -31.11 -41.63
C SER A 52 25.44 -29.87 -41.35
N VAL A 53 24.30 -30.06 -40.67
CA VAL A 53 23.51 -28.96 -40.14
C VAL A 53 24.33 -28.37 -39.00
N VAL A 54 25.23 -27.46 -39.35
CA VAL A 54 25.85 -26.53 -38.42
C VAL A 54 24.70 -25.68 -37.88
N SER A 55 24.14 -26.13 -36.75
CA SER A 55 23.22 -25.35 -35.96
C SER A 55 23.97 -24.10 -35.53
N ALA A 56 23.73 -22.99 -36.23
CA ALA A 56 24.35 -21.72 -35.92
C ALA A 56 23.97 -21.39 -34.47
N SER A 57 24.97 -21.36 -33.59
CA SER A 57 24.78 -20.91 -32.21
C SER A 57 24.16 -19.52 -32.27
N ALA A 58 22.94 -19.37 -31.76
CA ALA A 58 22.23 -18.10 -31.80
C ALA A 58 23.11 -17.04 -31.11
N GLU A 59 23.48 -16.00 -31.86
CA GLU A 59 24.49 -15.04 -31.42
C GLU A 59 24.08 -14.38 -30.10
N VAL A 60 25.01 -14.33 -29.14
CA VAL A 60 24.69 -13.98 -27.76
C VAL A 60 24.34 -12.50 -27.64
N SER A 61 23.04 -12.20 -27.64
CA SER A 61 22.52 -10.85 -27.48
C SER A 61 22.94 -10.25 -26.14
N PHE A 62 23.57 -9.09 -26.21
CA PHE A 62 23.96 -8.33 -25.05
C PHE A 62 22.72 -7.91 -24.23
N ARG A 63 21.72 -7.31 -24.87
CA ARG A 63 20.53 -6.76 -24.19
C ARG A 63 19.65 -7.85 -23.58
N ASN A 64 19.57 -9.03 -24.21
CA ASN A 64 18.63 -10.06 -23.81
C ASN A 64 19.25 -11.18 -22.98
N ASP A 65 20.47 -11.61 -23.30
CA ASP A 65 21.11 -12.77 -22.66
C ASP A 65 22.22 -12.33 -21.69
N VAL A 66 23.16 -11.46 -22.07
CA VAL A 66 24.21 -10.95 -21.16
C VAL A 66 23.64 -10.15 -20.00
N MET A 67 22.73 -9.21 -20.26
CA MET A 67 22.09 -8.42 -19.20
C MET A 67 21.22 -9.27 -18.27
N ALA A 68 20.66 -10.37 -18.76
CA ALA A 68 19.96 -11.35 -17.93
C ALA A 68 20.95 -12.14 -17.06
N ALA A 69 22.07 -12.63 -17.61
CA ALA A 69 23.12 -13.32 -16.86
C ALA A 69 23.74 -12.45 -15.74
N ILE A 70 24.10 -11.20 -16.04
CA ILE A 70 24.62 -10.22 -15.06
C ILE A 70 23.61 -9.96 -13.93
N SER A 71 22.31 -9.92 -14.27
CA SER A 71 21.24 -9.73 -13.29
C SER A 71 20.97 -10.99 -12.45
N LYS A 72 20.98 -12.18 -13.07
CA LYS A 72 20.77 -13.48 -12.41
C LYS A 72 21.89 -13.81 -11.42
N ALA A 73 23.13 -13.46 -11.75
CA ALA A 73 24.29 -13.54 -10.87
C ALA A 73 24.30 -12.47 -9.74
N GLY A 74 23.36 -11.51 -9.77
CA GLY A 74 23.26 -10.44 -8.78
C GLY A 74 24.35 -9.36 -8.88
N CYS A 75 25.17 -9.35 -9.94
CA CYS A 75 26.31 -8.45 -10.08
C CYS A 75 25.90 -6.96 -10.14
N ASN A 76 24.72 -6.67 -10.69
CA ASN A 76 24.14 -5.32 -10.82
C ASN A 76 23.11 -4.95 -9.73
N LEU A 77 23.13 -5.64 -8.57
CA LEU A 77 22.38 -5.22 -7.40
C LEU A 77 23.01 -3.98 -6.75
N GLY A 78 22.21 -3.19 -6.00
CA GLY A 78 22.66 -1.97 -5.33
C GLY A 78 23.68 -2.18 -4.19
N THR A 79 23.82 -3.41 -3.72
CA THR A 79 24.88 -3.86 -2.79
C THR A 79 26.21 -4.16 -3.51
N CYS A 80 26.17 -4.37 -4.83
CA CYS A 80 27.31 -4.69 -5.69
C CYS A 80 27.52 -3.56 -6.72
N HIS A 81 27.78 -3.86 -7.99
CA HIS A 81 28.14 -2.84 -8.98
C HIS A 81 26.97 -1.94 -9.42
N GLY A 82 25.72 -2.35 -9.16
CA GLY A 82 24.53 -1.51 -9.38
C GLY A 82 24.34 -0.39 -8.33
N ASN A 83 25.32 -0.18 -7.44
CA ASN A 83 25.32 0.92 -6.49
C ASN A 83 25.42 2.28 -7.21
N ALA A 84 24.90 3.35 -6.60
CA ALA A 84 24.98 4.71 -7.12
C ALA A 84 26.41 5.17 -7.46
N THR A 85 27.42 4.72 -6.71
CA THR A 85 28.86 4.98 -6.98
C THR A 85 29.61 3.75 -7.54
N GLY A 86 28.93 2.62 -7.73
CA GLY A 86 29.55 1.33 -8.05
C GLY A 86 30.38 0.74 -6.90
N LYS A 87 31.30 -0.18 -7.24
CA LYS A 87 32.26 -0.80 -6.32
C LYS A 87 33.60 -1.02 -7.03
N GLY A 88 34.72 -0.74 -6.36
CA GLY A 88 36.07 -0.97 -6.90
C GLY A 88 36.36 -0.29 -8.24
N GLY A 89 35.81 0.92 -8.47
CA GLY A 89 35.93 1.62 -9.76
C GLY A 89 35.16 0.97 -10.91
N PHE A 90 34.19 0.10 -10.62
CA PHE A 90 33.30 -0.53 -11.59
C PHE A 90 31.84 -0.31 -11.17
N LYS A 91 31.05 0.32 -12.05
CA LYS A 91 29.64 0.63 -11.87
C LYS A 91 28.84 -0.01 -13.00
N LEU A 92 27.65 -0.50 -12.68
CA LEU A 92 26.62 -0.95 -13.60
C LEU A 92 25.31 -0.19 -13.31
N SER A 93 24.35 -0.25 -14.23
CA SER A 93 22.99 0.23 -14.00
C SER A 93 22.30 -0.66 -12.97
N LEU A 94 21.54 -0.07 -12.05
CA LEU A 94 20.83 -0.83 -11.02
C LEU A 94 19.89 -1.86 -11.68
N ARG A 95 19.98 -3.13 -11.29
CA ARG A 95 19.14 -4.23 -11.80
C ARG A 95 19.21 -4.47 -13.33
N GLY A 96 20.10 -3.80 -14.07
CA GLY A 96 20.26 -3.93 -15.52
C GLY A 96 19.35 -3.03 -16.35
N GLN A 97 18.94 -1.90 -15.77
CA GLN A 97 18.00 -0.94 -16.34
C GLN A 97 18.49 -0.23 -17.63
N ASP A 98 19.80 -0.03 -17.79
CA ASP A 98 20.42 0.66 -18.94
C ASP A 98 21.55 -0.19 -19.55
N ALA A 99 21.20 -0.98 -20.57
CA ALA A 99 22.13 -1.83 -21.30
C ALA A 99 23.16 -1.04 -22.12
N ASP A 100 22.87 0.19 -22.53
CA ASP A 100 23.81 0.99 -23.34
C ASP A 100 24.86 1.70 -22.49
N PHE A 101 24.55 1.96 -21.21
CA PHE A 101 25.52 2.24 -20.16
C PHE A 101 26.34 0.98 -19.82
N ASP A 102 25.68 -0.15 -19.54
CA ASP A 102 26.35 -1.37 -19.06
C ASP A 102 27.29 -1.99 -20.11
N PHE A 103 26.97 -1.90 -21.40
CA PHE A 103 27.88 -2.32 -22.47
C PHE A 103 29.21 -1.55 -22.42
N LYS A 104 29.18 -0.23 -22.16
CA LYS A 104 30.40 0.59 -22.05
C LYS A 104 31.20 0.21 -20.81
N ALA A 105 30.52 0.09 -19.66
CA ALA A 105 31.13 -0.27 -18.39
C ALA A 105 31.82 -1.65 -18.41
N LEU A 106 31.25 -2.61 -19.14
CA LEU A 106 31.81 -3.96 -19.33
C LEU A 106 32.91 -4.00 -20.39
N ALA A 107 32.66 -3.49 -21.61
CA ALA A 107 33.51 -3.73 -22.77
C ALA A 107 34.53 -2.62 -23.10
N ARG A 108 34.39 -1.41 -22.53
CA ARG A 108 35.18 -0.22 -22.94
C ARG A 108 35.88 0.48 -21.78
N ASP A 109 35.19 0.64 -20.65
CA ASP A 109 35.71 1.35 -19.48
C ASP A 109 37.04 0.78 -18.95
N ALA A 110 37.85 1.65 -18.35
CA ALA A 110 39.18 1.32 -17.84
C ALA A 110 40.10 0.67 -18.89
N SER A 111 39.96 1.09 -20.16
CA SER A 111 40.67 0.58 -21.35
C SER A 111 40.41 -0.90 -21.62
N GLY A 112 39.15 -1.33 -21.50
CA GLY A 112 38.70 -2.70 -21.79
C GLY A 112 39.19 -3.78 -20.82
N ARG A 113 40.03 -3.46 -19.82
CA ARG A 113 40.74 -4.41 -18.94
C ARG A 113 39.88 -5.43 -18.19
N ARG A 114 38.55 -5.30 -18.19
CA ARG A 114 37.62 -6.25 -17.54
C ARG A 114 37.43 -7.55 -18.32
N VAL A 115 37.73 -7.53 -19.62
CA VAL A 115 37.34 -8.54 -20.61
C VAL A 115 38.47 -8.79 -21.60
N ASN A 116 38.59 -10.02 -22.10
CA ASN A 116 39.66 -10.43 -23.01
C ASN A 116 39.14 -11.39 -24.09
N ALA A 117 38.87 -10.89 -25.30
CA ALA A 117 38.35 -11.70 -26.40
C ALA A 117 39.27 -12.85 -26.82
N PHE A 118 40.60 -12.69 -26.71
CA PHE A 118 41.58 -13.70 -27.09
C PHE A 118 41.72 -14.85 -26.08
N ALA A 119 41.21 -14.68 -24.86
CA ALA A 119 41.20 -15.69 -23.81
C ALA A 119 40.06 -15.36 -22.82
N ALA A 120 38.82 -15.66 -23.22
CA ALA A 120 37.62 -15.23 -22.51
C ALA A 120 37.63 -15.60 -21.03
N GLU A 121 38.07 -16.82 -20.71
CA GLU A 121 38.18 -17.38 -19.35
C GLU A 121 39.13 -16.58 -18.45
N LYS A 122 40.12 -15.88 -19.02
CA LYS A 122 41.09 -15.03 -18.30
C LYS A 122 40.58 -13.60 -18.06
N SER A 123 39.35 -13.29 -18.48
CA SER A 123 38.71 -12.00 -18.22
C SER A 123 38.53 -11.74 -16.72
N LEU A 124 38.90 -10.54 -16.25
CA LEU A 124 38.71 -10.17 -14.83
C LEU A 124 37.25 -10.26 -14.39
N LEU A 125 36.28 -9.98 -15.29
CA LEU A 125 34.85 -10.16 -15.05
C LEU A 125 34.51 -11.60 -14.63
N LEU A 126 34.97 -12.57 -15.42
CA LEU A 126 34.73 -13.99 -15.15
C LEU A 126 35.51 -14.45 -13.93
N ALA A 127 36.82 -14.18 -13.87
CA ALA A 127 37.70 -14.67 -12.81
C ALA A 127 37.35 -14.11 -11.41
N LYS A 128 36.87 -12.87 -11.30
CA LYS A 128 36.30 -12.35 -10.04
C LYS A 128 34.89 -12.88 -9.79
N GLY A 129 34.07 -13.03 -10.83
CA GLY A 129 32.73 -13.62 -10.71
C GLY A 129 32.73 -15.05 -10.18
N THR A 130 33.67 -15.89 -10.61
CA THR A 130 33.88 -17.26 -10.12
C THR A 130 34.68 -17.33 -8.80
N ASN A 131 35.21 -16.20 -8.34
CA ASN A 131 36.16 -16.08 -7.22
C ASN A 131 37.47 -16.88 -7.42
N GLN A 132 37.90 -17.07 -8.67
CA GLN A 132 39.26 -17.52 -9.03
C GLN A 132 40.30 -16.40 -8.81
N LEU A 133 39.86 -15.14 -8.85
CA LEU A 133 40.57 -13.98 -8.33
C LEU A 133 39.75 -13.36 -7.19
N ALA A 134 40.45 -12.86 -6.16
CA ALA A 134 39.82 -12.30 -4.96
C ALA A 134 38.77 -11.23 -5.30
N HIS A 135 37.56 -11.40 -4.77
CA HIS A 135 36.42 -10.53 -5.00
C HIS A 135 35.64 -10.31 -3.71
N GLU A 136 35.52 -9.05 -3.28
CA GLU A 136 34.79 -8.63 -2.07
C GLU A 136 33.32 -9.09 -2.06
N GLY A 137 32.69 -9.18 -3.24
CA GLY A 137 31.32 -9.70 -3.38
C GLY A 137 31.20 -11.23 -3.29
N GLY A 138 32.31 -11.95 -3.14
CA GLY A 138 32.38 -13.42 -3.17
C GLY A 138 32.06 -14.04 -4.54
N LYS A 139 31.89 -15.36 -4.57
CA LYS A 139 31.47 -16.09 -5.78
C LYS A 139 30.05 -15.68 -6.18
N LYS A 140 29.89 -15.24 -7.44
CA LYS A 140 28.61 -14.88 -8.09
C LYS A 140 28.27 -15.77 -9.29
N LEU A 141 29.29 -16.25 -10.00
CA LEU A 141 29.19 -17.15 -11.14
C LEU A 141 29.62 -18.56 -10.76
N ASP A 142 29.04 -19.57 -11.39
CA ASP A 142 29.57 -20.94 -11.39
C ASP A 142 30.14 -21.26 -12.78
N LEU A 143 31.26 -21.98 -12.85
CA LEU A 143 31.92 -22.36 -14.11
C LEU A 143 31.03 -23.21 -15.03
N GLN A 144 30.10 -23.98 -14.46
CA GLN A 144 29.12 -24.76 -15.22
C GLN A 144 27.75 -24.05 -15.34
N GLY A 145 27.59 -22.86 -14.74
CA GLY A 145 26.35 -22.11 -14.78
C GLY A 145 26.11 -21.41 -16.12
N TRP A 146 24.84 -21.34 -16.53
CA TRP A 146 24.39 -20.59 -17.70
C TRP A 146 24.88 -19.12 -17.66
N GLU A 147 24.90 -18.51 -16.48
CA GLU A 147 25.37 -17.13 -16.30
C GLU A 147 26.84 -16.94 -16.70
N TYR A 148 27.69 -17.95 -16.48
CA TYR A 148 29.11 -17.91 -16.88
C TYR A 148 29.29 -18.19 -18.37
N GLN A 149 28.58 -19.18 -18.91
CA GLN A 149 28.68 -19.57 -20.32
C GLN A 149 28.30 -18.41 -21.25
N VAL A 150 27.15 -17.77 -21.01
CA VAL A 150 26.70 -16.57 -21.76
C VAL A 150 27.74 -15.44 -21.73
N LEU A 151 28.35 -15.19 -20.56
CA LEU A 151 29.36 -14.15 -20.43
C LEU A 151 30.67 -14.51 -21.14
N ARG A 152 31.14 -15.76 -21.05
CA ARG A 152 32.30 -16.27 -21.79
C ARG A 152 32.08 -16.16 -23.29
N ASP A 153 30.94 -16.62 -23.77
CA ASP A 153 30.67 -16.76 -25.21
C ASP A 153 30.48 -15.39 -25.88
N TRP A 154 29.84 -14.43 -25.20
CA TRP A 154 29.82 -13.03 -25.64
C TRP A 154 31.22 -12.39 -25.67
N ILE A 155 32.09 -12.69 -24.68
CA ILE A 155 33.47 -12.18 -24.69
C ILE A 155 34.28 -12.80 -25.84
N ALA A 156 34.18 -14.12 -26.03
CA ALA A 156 34.87 -14.86 -27.09
C ALA A 156 34.43 -14.43 -28.50
N ALA A 157 33.15 -14.05 -28.67
CA ALA A 157 32.63 -13.45 -29.90
C ALA A 157 33.14 -12.01 -30.17
N GLY A 158 34.06 -11.48 -29.35
CA GLY A 158 34.59 -10.12 -29.52
C GLY A 158 33.73 -9.02 -28.88
N MET A 159 32.79 -9.38 -27.99
CA MET A 159 31.85 -8.48 -27.32
C MET A 159 30.96 -7.72 -28.32
N PRO A 160 30.18 -8.42 -29.18
CA PRO A 160 29.26 -7.78 -30.11
C PRO A 160 28.25 -6.91 -29.35
N ARG A 161 27.84 -5.82 -30.00
CA ARG A 161 26.78 -4.93 -29.51
C ARG A 161 25.54 -5.13 -30.38
N ASP A 162 24.43 -5.42 -29.71
CA ASP A 162 23.12 -5.57 -30.36
C ASP A 162 22.79 -4.37 -31.26
N ASP A 163 22.35 -4.68 -32.49
CA ASP A 163 21.81 -3.73 -33.44
C ASP A 163 20.61 -2.96 -32.84
N ALA A 164 20.28 -1.79 -33.40
CA ALA A 164 19.10 -1.02 -33.01
C ALA A 164 17.78 -1.79 -33.24
N THR A 165 17.77 -2.69 -34.22
CA THR A 165 16.66 -3.59 -34.59
C THR A 165 16.55 -4.84 -33.70
N ALA A 166 17.54 -5.12 -32.84
CA ALA A 166 17.55 -6.32 -32.01
C ALA A 166 16.28 -6.41 -31.13
N PRO A 167 15.55 -7.54 -31.15
CA PRO A 167 14.23 -7.63 -30.54
C PRO A 167 14.33 -7.55 -29.01
N LYS A 168 13.52 -6.66 -28.42
CA LYS A 168 13.51 -6.39 -26.96
C LYS A 168 12.32 -7.10 -26.30
N VAL A 169 12.45 -7.53 -25.05
CA VAL A 169 11.33 -8.15 -24.31
C VAL A 169 10.20 -7.15 -24.05
N THR A 170 9.04 -7.42 -24.62
CA THR A 170 7.83 -6.58 -24.52
C THR A 170 6.88 -7.03 -23.41
N LYS A 171 6.89 -8.33 -23.04
CA LYS A 171 5.96 -8.92 -22.06
C LYS A 171 6.59 -10.14 -21.36
N LEU A 172 6.15 -10.38 -20.13
CA LEU A 172 6.25 -11.70 -19.49
C LEU A 172 4.86 -12.32 -19.33
N ALA A 173 4.77 -13.62 -19.59
CA ALA A 173 3.71 -14.48 -19.06
C ALA A 173 4.31 -15.32 -17.93
N VAL A 174 3.58 -15.46 -16.83
CA VAL A 174 4.00 -16.21 -15.64
C VAL A 174 2.86 -17.12 -15.21
N THR A 175 3.16 -18.37 -14.89
CA THR A 175 2.15 -19.36 -14.52
C THR A 175 2.63 -20.16 -13.30
N PRO A 176 1.85 -20.27 -12.21
CA PRO A 176 0.64 -19.49 -11.92
C PRO A 176 0.97 -18.01 -11.60
N THR A 177 0.04 -17.09 -11.87
CA THR A 177 0.04 -15.75 -11.26
C THR A 177 -0.65 -15.75 -9.90
N GLU A 178 -1.65 -16.63 -9.70
CA GLU A 178 -2.27 -16.90 -8.41
C GLU A 178 -2.59 -18.38 -8.22
N ALA A 179 -2.39 -18.90 -7.00
CA ALA A 179 -2.75 -20.26 -6.62
C ALA A 179 -3.05 -20.39 -5.12
N VAL A 180 -4.05 -21.21 -4.78
CA VAL A 180 -4.32 -21.67 -3.42
C VAL A 180 -3.82 -23.11 -3.29
N LEU A 181 -3.09 -23.40 -2.22
CA LEU A 181 -2.43 -24.68 -1.96
C LEU A 181 -2.82 -25.18 -0.57
N ASP A 182 -3.74 -26.14 -0.55
CA ASP A 182 -4.14 -26.86 0.64
C ASP A 182 -3.10 -27.93 1.03
N GLU A 183 -2.73 -27.99 2.31
CA GLU A 183 -1.93 -29.09 2.87
C GLU A 183 -2.58 -30.46 2.54
N PRO A 184 -1.83 -31.45 1.98
CA PRO A 184 -0.37 -31.61 2.03
C PRO A 184 0.47 -30.81 1.01
N ALA A 185 -0.14 -30.06 0.09
CA ALA A 185 0.62 -29.27 -0.88
C ALA A 185 1.52 -28.23 -0.18
N SER A 186 2.81 -28.26 -0.52
CA SER A 186 3.85 -27.44 0.11
C SER A 186 4.87 -26.87 -0.88
N THR A 187 4.73 -27.17 -2.16
CA THR A 187 5.57 -26.67 -3.25
C THR A 187 4.72 -26.29 -4.46
N VAL A 188 5.23 -25.37 -5.28
CA VAL A 188 4.65 -25.03 -6.59
C VAL A 188 5.76 -24.55 -7.53
N GLN A 189 5.72 -25.01 -8.78
CA GLN A 189 6.63 -24.53 -9.82
C GLN A 189 6.06 -23.27 -10.47
N ILE A 190 6.84 -22.20 -10.52
CA ILE A 190 6.55 -21.02 -11.35
C ILE A 190 7.22 -21.23 -12.71
N GLN A 191 6.48 -21.06 -13.80
CA GLN A 191 6.98 -21.02 -15.17
C GLN A 191 6.97 -19.58 -15.69
N VAL A 192 7.96 -19.21 -16.52
CA VAL A 192 8.13 -17.84 -17.02
C VAL A 192 8.47 -17.85 -18.50
N GLN A 193 7.62 -17.23 -19.31
CA GLN A 193 7.81 -17.07 -20.75
C GLN A 193 7.97 -15.58 -21.09
N ALA A 194 9.03 -15.24 -21.84
CA ALA A 194 9.26 -13.90 -22.36
C ALA A 194 8.76 -13.79 -23.80
N THR A 195 7.99 -12.73 -24.10
CA THR A 195 7.64 -12.32 -25.47
C THR A 195 8.50 -11.15 -25.89
N PHE A 196 8.99 -11.18 -27.13
CA PHE A 196 9.89 -10.19 -27.71
C PHE A 196 9.18 -9.32 -28.76
N ALA A 197 9.81 -8.22 -29.17
CA ALA A 197 9.23 -7.23 -30.09
C ALA A 197 9.00 -7.75 -31.53
N ASP A 198 9.67 -8.82 -31.91
CA ASP A 198 9.47 -9.58 -33.16
C ASP A 198 8.34 -10.62 -33.06
N GLY A 199 7.67 -10.72 -31.91
CA GLY A 199 6.65 -11.73 -31.61
C GLY A 199 7.21 -13.07 -31.16
N THR A 200 8.53 -13.28 -31.15
CA THR A 200 9.12 -14.54 -30.66
C THR A 200 8.87 -14.73 -29.17
N GLN A 201 8.83 -15.99 -28.75
CA GLN A 201 8.63 -16.38 -27.36
C GLN A 201 9.77 -17.32 -26.92
N ARG A 202 10.29 -17.11 -25.70
CA ARG A 202 11.31 -17.97 -25.10
C ARG A 202 10.88 -18.37 -23.69
N ASP A 203 11.09 -19.63 -23.33
CA ASP A 203 11.11 -20.02 -21.92
C ASP A 203 12.33 -19.36 -21.25
N VAL A 204 12.07 -18.65 -20.15
CA VAL A 204 13.09 -17.97 -19.34
C VAL A 204 12.96 -18.36 -17.87
N THR A 205 12.28 -19.46 -17.53
CA THR A 205 12.03 -19.95 -16.17
C THR A 205 13.31 -20.06 -15.34
N GLU A 206 14.37 -20.64 -15.90
CA GLU A 206 15.68 -20.73 -15.23
C GLU A 206 16.51 -19.43 -15.31
N ARG A 207 16.15 -18.49 -16.19
CA ARG A 207 16.86 -17.21 -16.40
C ARG A 207 16.23 -16.05 -15.62
N ALA A 208 14.97 -16.18 -15.22
CA ALA A 208 14.22 -15.22 -14.41
C ALA A 208 14.73 -15.17 -12.97
N ILE A 209 14.44 -14.07 -12.29
CA ILE A 209 14.81 -13.81 -10.89
C ILE A 209 13.52 -13.84 -10.06
N TYR A 210 13.58 -14.54 -8.93
CA TYR A 210 12.46 -14.73 -8.02
C TYR A 210 12.81 -14.05 -6.69
N GLU A 211 12.09 -12.99 -6.33
CA GLU A 211 12.30 -12.22 -5.10
C GLU A 211 11.07 -12.37 -4.19
N PRO A 212 11.11 -13.19 -3.13
CA PRO A 212 10.06 -13.21 -2.11
C PRO A 212 9.90 -11.83 -1.47
N LEU A 213 8.66 -11.35 -1.37
CA LEU A 213 8.35 -10.01 -0.86
C LEU A 213 8.06 -9.99 0.65
N GLN A 214 7.79 -11.16 1.25
CA GLN A 214 7.68 -11.37 2.69
C GLN A 214 8.72 -12.40 3.14
N ASN A 215 9.56 -12.01 4.09
CA ASN A 215 10.60 -12.89 4.64
C ASN A 215 9.96 -14.06 5.43
N GLY A 216 10.56 -15.25 5.31
CA GLY A 216 10.23 -16.40 6.18
C GLY A 216 8.97 -17.19 5.83
N LEU A 217 8.13 -16.74 4.90
CA LEU A 217 6.96 -17.52 4.45
C LEU A 217 7.32 -18.62 3.44
N VAL A 218 8.27 -18.33 2.52
CA VAL A 218 8.68 -19.23 1.43
C VAL A 218 10.18 -19.15 1.14
N GLU A 219 10.68 -20.25 0.59
CA GLU A 219 11.96 -20.37 -0.12
C GLU A 219 11.66 -20.53 -1.63
N VAL A 220 12.51 -20.00 -2.53
CA VAL A 220 12.35 -20.17 -3.99
C VAL A 220 13.68 -20.52 -4.63
N SER A 221 13.71 -21.59 -5.44
CA SER A 221 14.91 -22.06 -6.12
C SER A 221 15.35 -21.11 -7.26
N LYS A 222 16.59 -21.29 -7.74
CA LYS A 222 17.04 -20.67 -9.01
C LYS A 222 16.15 -21.02 -10.20
N SER A 223 15.46 -22.16 -10.19
CA SER A 223 14.57 -22.63 -11.26
C SER A 223 13.09 -22.25 -11.06
N GLY A 224 12.74 -21.45 -10.04
CA GLY A 224 11.35 -21.02 -9.81
C GLY A 224 10.48 -22.01 -9.03
N LEU A 225 11.07 -23.07 -8.46
CA LEU A 225 10.36 -23.96 -7.53
C LEU A 225 10.20 -23.25 -6.19
N VAL A 226 8.97 -22.91 -5.83
CA VAL A 226 8.60 -22.36 -4.53
C VAL A 226 8.39 -23.49 -3.53
N LYS A 227 8.85 -23.28 -2.30
CA LYS A 227 8.66 -24.17 -1.15
C LYS A 227 8.12 -23.39 0.04
N ARG A 228 7.04 -23.89 0.63
CA ARG A 228 6.42 -23.36 1.85
C ARG A 228 7.35 -23.54 3.03
N LEU A 229 7.55 -22.47 3.80
CA LEU A 229 8.16 -22.51 5.14
C LEU A 229 7.08 -22.33 6.21
N GLN A 230 6.12 -21.42 5.99
CA GLN A 230 4.99 -21.15 6.89
C GLN A 230 3.68 -21.07 6.10
N PHE A 231 2.54 -21.20 6.78
CA PHE A 231 1.23 -20.93 6.18
C PHE A 231 0.96 -19.43 6.06
N GLY A 232 0.06 -19.05 5.16
CA GLY A 232 -0.26 -17.65 4.88
C GLY A 232 -0.16 -17.30 3.40
N GLU A 233 0.09 -16.03 3.09
CA GLU A 233 -0.13 -15.44 1.76
C GLU A 233 1.14 -14.79 1.17
N PRO A 234 2.19 -15.57 0.87
CA PRO A 234 3.41 -15.06 0.25
C PRO A 234 3.17 -14.52 -1.16
N SER A 235 3.79 -13.38 -1.44
CA SER A 235 3.93 -12.79 -2.78
C SER A 235 5.39 -12.89 -3.23
N ILE A 236 5.61 -13.26 -4.49
CA ILE A 236 6.93 -13.40 -5.10
C ILE A 236 6.98 -12.49 -6.33
N LEU A 237 7.99 -11.63 -6.40
CA LEU A 237 8.25 -10.86 -7.62
C LEU A 237 9.07 -11.72 -8.59
N VAL A 238 8.50 -11.97 -9.76
CA VAL A 238 9.20 -12.60 -10.89
C VAL A 238 9.70 -11.49 -11.80
N ARG A 239 11.00 -11.47 -12.10
CA ARG A 239 11.64 -10.45 -12.94
C ARG A 239 12.50 -11.07 -14.04
N PHE A 240 12.41 -10.55 -15.25
CA PHE A 240 13.36 -10.83 -16.33
C PHE A 240 13.64 -9.53 -17.10
N LEU A 241 14.91 -9.12 -17.13
CA LEU A 241 15.35 -7.81 -17.60
C LEU A 241 14.53 -6.68 -16.91
N ASN A 242 13.91 -5.81 -17.71
CA ASN A 242 13.07 -4.69 -17.26
C ASN A 242 11.59 -5.06 -17.04
N GLN A 243 11.18 -6.30 -17.30
CA GLN A 243 9.81 -6.77 -17.08
C GLN A 243 9.69 -7.44 -15.71
N SER A 244 8.54 -7.25 -15.04
CA SER A 244 8.26 -7.91 -13.77
C SER A 244 6.77 -8.20 -13.56
N VAL A 245 6.47 -9.30 -12.86
CA VAL A 245 5.12 -9.80 -12.58
C VAL A 245 5.05 -10.32 -11.14
N PRO A 246 4.07 -9.91 -10.32
CA PRO A 246 3.84 -10.50 -9.01
C PRO A 246 3.12 -11.86 -9.14
N VAL A 247 3.59 -12.86 -8.40
CA VAL A 247 2.89 -14.13 -8.17
C VAL A 247 2.36 -14.14 -6.73
N ARG A 248 1.09 -14.48 -6.55
CA ARG A 248 0.41 -14.54 -5.24
C ARG A 248 0.08 -15.98 -4.89
N LEU A 249 0.62 -16.51 -3.80
CA LEU A 249 0.33 -17.86 -3.36
C LEU A 249 -0.37 -17.82 -2.00
N THR A 250 -1.27 -18.75 -1.76
CA THR A 250 -2.00 -18.90 -0.50
C THR A 250 -1.84 -20.32 -0.01
N PHE A 251 -1.06 -20.53 1.05
CA PHE A 251 -0.84 -21.84 1.64
C PHE A 251 -1.77 -22.03 2.85
N VAL A 252 -2.68 -23.00 2.77
CA VAL A 252 -3.75 -23.23 3.74
C VAL A 252 -3.48 -24.51 4.54
N LYS A 253 -3.53 -24.42 5.87
CA LYS A 253 -3.28 -25.55 6.79
C LYS A 253 -4.42 -26.58 6.75
N ALA A 254 -4.10 -27.85 6.91
CA ALA A 254 -5.08 -28.90 7.16
C ALA A 254 -5.88 -28.60 8.45
N ASN A 255 -7.20 -28.47 8.31
CA ASN A 255 -8.12 -28.38 9.45
C ASN A 255 -9.37 -29.23 9.16
N PRO A 256 -9.31 -30.56 9.40
CA PRO A 256 -10.41 -31.47 9.06
C PRO A 256 -11.66 -31.29 9.93
N VAL A 257 -11.55 -30.54 11.04
CA VAL A 257 -12.67 -30.18 11.93
C VAL A 257 -13.23 -28.77 11.66
N PHE A 258 -12.78 -28.10 10.60
CA PHE A 258 -13.27 -26.76 10.25
C PHE A 258 -14.72 -26.80 9.72
N ALA A 259 -15.66 -26.44 10.59
CA ALA A 259 -17.00 -26.05 10.19
C ALA A 259 -17.05 -24.54 9.87
N TRP A 260 -17.37 -24.19 8.62
CA TRP A 260 -17.65 -22.81 8.23
C TRP A 260 -19.00 -22.35 8.83
N SER A 261 -18.99 -21.27 9.61
CA SER A 261 -20.14 -20.81 10.41
C SER A 261 -21.28 -20.17 9.60
N GLN A 262 -21.15 -20.07 8.28
CA GLN A 262 -22.14 -19.50 7.35
C GLN A 262 -22.69 -18.12 7.79
N PRO A 263 -21.82 -17.14 8.11
CA PRO A 263 -22.22 -15.80 8.53
C PRO A 263 -23.07 -15.11 7.46
N ARG A 264 -24.16 -14.47 7.89
CA ARG A 264 -25.05 -13.69 7.01
C ARG A 264 -24.28 -12.55 6.35
N ARG A 265 -24.33 -12.51 5.02
CA ARG A 265 -23.81 -11.41 4.19
C ARG A 265 -24.87 -10.32 4.08
N ASN A 266 -24.51 -9.07 4.35
CA ASN A 266 -25.38 -7.90 4.19
C ASN A 266 -24.95 -7.00 3.03
N SER A 267 -23.75 -7.20 2.48
CA SER A 267 -23.13 -6.34 1.46
C SER A 267 -22.19 -7.15 0.55
N LYS A 268 -21.76 -6.54 -0.57
CA LYS A 268 -20.68 -7.09 -1.41
C LYS A 268 -19.33 -7.16 -0.67
N ILE A 269 -19.13 -6.26 0.30
CA ILE A 269 -17.93 -6.24 1.17
C ILE A 269 -17.87 -7.55 1.97
N ASP A 270 -18.98 -7.90 2.62
CA ASP A 270 -19.11 -9.15 3.38
C ASP A 270 -18.88 -10.37 2.48
N ALA A 271 -19.39 -10.37 1.25
CA ALA A 271 -19.16 -11.46 0.31
C ALA A 271 -17.65 -11.64 0.02
N HIS A 272 -16.95 -10.59 -0.41
CA HIS A 272 -15.53 -10.69 -0.75
C HIS A 272 -14.64 -11.07 0.43
N VAL A 273 -14.93 -10.57 1.64
CA VAL A 273 -14.16 -10.94 2.84
C VAL A 273 -14.50 -12.35 3.29
N PHE A 274 -15.78 -12.71 3.40
CA PHE A 274 -16.19 -14.02 3.92
C PHE A 274 -15.87 -15.17 2.95
N ASP A 275 -15.85 -14.94 1.63
CA ASP A 275 -15.36 -15.95 0.66
C ASP A 275 -13.85 -16.17 0.80
N LYS A 276 -13.07 -15.13 1.12
CA LYS A 276 -11.63 -15.27 1.40
C LYS A 276 -11.40 -16.00 2.73
N LEU A 277 -12.08 -15.60 3.81
CA LEU A 277 -11.98 -16.26 5.12
C LEU A 277 -12.36 -17.75 5.06
N LYS A 278 -13.43 -18.09 4.33
CA LYS A 278 -13.80 -19.50 4.06
C LYS A 278 -12.69 -20.27 3.34
N THR A 279 -12.03 -19.65 2.36
CA THR A 279 -10.88 -20.23 1.64
C THR A 279 -9.69 -20.47 2.58
N LEU A 280 -9.43 -19.54 3.49
CA LEU A 280 -8.36 -19.61 4.50
C LEU A 280 -8.69 -20.52 5.71
N ARG A 281 -9.89 -21.12 5.74
CA ARG A 281 -10.41 -21.93 6.87
C ARG A 281 -10.49 -21.16 8.20
N MET A 282 -10.89 -19.90 8.10
CA MET A 282 -11.11 -18.98 9.23
C MET A 282 -12.59 -18.62 9.30
N ASN A 283 -13.21 -18.68 10.48
CA ASN A 283 -14.51 -18.09 10.74
C ASN A 283 -14.32 -16.63 11.19
N PRO A 284 -15.13 -15.66 10.71
CA PRO A 284 -15.13 -14.33 11.30
C PRO A 284 -15.64 -14.39 12.75
N SER A 285 -15.22 -13.43 13.57
CA SER A 285 -15.71 -13.25 14.93
C SER A 285 -17.18 -12.82 14.98
N ALA A 286 -17.75 -12.74 16.18
CA ALA A 286 -19.10 -12.24 16.40
C ALA A 286 -19.29 -10.80 15.88
N VAL A 287 -20.54 -10.39 15.72
CA VAL A 287 -20.89 -8.99 15.48
C VAL A 287 -20.89 -8.27 16.82
N CYS A 288 -20.20 -7.13 16.93
CA CYS A 288 -20.04 -6.41 18.18
C CYS A 288 -21.35 -5.85 18.74
N GLY A 289 -21.40 -5.69 20.07
CA GLY A 289 -22.49 -5.04 20.81
C GLY A 289 -22.75 -3.60 20.36
N ASP A 290 -23.91 -3.06 20.75
CA ASP A 290 -24.33 -1.71 20.32
C ASP A 290 -23.55 -0.58 21.02
N ASP A 291 -23.07 -0.82 22.24
CA ASP A 291 -22.14 0.05 22.97
C ASP A 291 -20.79 0.16 22.23
N VAL A 292 -20.22 -0.99 21.81
CA VAL A 292 -19.01 -1.06 20.99
C VAL A 292 -19.27 -0.38 19.63
N PHE A 293 -20.40 -0.65 18.98
CA PHE A 293 -20.72 -0.07 17.68
C PHE A 293 -20.87 1.46 17.73
N ILE A 294 -21.62 2.02 18.69
CA ILE A 294 -21.78 3.49 18.76
C ILE A 294 -20.46 4.18 19.13
N ARG A 295 -19.67 3.60 20.06
CA ARG A 295 -18.34 4.11 20.40
C ARG A 295 -17.43 4.14 19.17
N ARG A 296 -17.35 3.01 18.45
CA ARG A 296 -16.55 2.83 17.23
C ARG A 296 -16.97 3.81 16.12
N ALA A 297 -18.27 3.93 15.87
CA ALA A 297 -18.82 4.81 14.84
C ALA A 297 -18.52 6.30 15.11
N TRP A 298 -18.74 6.77 16.34
CA TRP A 298 -18.42 8.15 16.73
C TRP A 298 -16.91 8.45 16.65
N LEU A 299 -16.05 7.51 17.08
CA LEU A 299 -14.60 7.67 17.00
C LEU A 299 -14.08 7.72 15.56
N ASP A 300 -14.48 6.78 14.70
CA ASP A 300 -13.99 6.70 13.31
C ASP A 300 -14.60 7.82 12.42
N LEU A 301 -15.82 8.32 12.71
CA LEU A 301 -16.49 9.40 11.98
C LEU A 301 -16.22 10.81 12.50
N CYS A 302 -16.42 11.06 13.79
CA CYS A 302 -16.43 12.39 14.41
C CYS A 302 -15.17 12.68 15.24
N GLY A 303 -14.26 11.72 15.39
CA GLY A 303 -12.98 11.93 16.08
C GLY A 303 -13.09 12.02 17.61
N MET A 304 -14.21 11.60 18.19
CA MET A 304 -14.48 11.69 19.63
C MET A 304 -15.56 10.69 20.04
N ILE A 305 -15.63 10.31 21.31
CA ILE A 305 -16.68 9.43 21.85
C ILE A 305 -18.06 10.13 21.92
N PRO A 306 -19.19 9.39 21.91
CA PRO A 306 -20.52 10.00 21.97
C PRO A 306 -20.85 10.64 23.33
N PRO A 307 -21.77 11.62 23.36
CA PRO A 307 -22.45 12.03 24.58
C PRO A 307 -23.16 10.83 25.25
N ALA A 308 -23.06 10.74 26.57
CA ALA A 308 -23.63 9.64 27.37
C ALA A 308 -25.13 9.40 27.11
N ASP A 309 -25.92 10.46 26.89
CA ASP A 309 -27.35 10.34 26.63
C ASP A 309 -27.65 9.74 25.25
N THR A 310 -26.87 10.11 24.23
CA THR A 310 -26.93 9.51 22.88
C THR A 310 -26.52 8.03 22.93
N ALA A 311 -25.49 7.69 23.71
CA ALA A 311 -25.05 6.32 23.91
C ALA A 311 -26.12 5.45 24.60
N ARG A 312 -26.72 5.95 25.69
CA ARG A 312 -27.83 5.29 26.39
C ARG A 312 -29.04 5.08 25.50
N ALA A 313 -29.46 6.12 24.77
CA ALA A 313 -30.62 6.04 23.86
C ALA A 313 -30.42 5.00 22.75
N PHE A 314 -29.21 4.96 22.15
CA PHE A 314 -28.89 4.00 21.09
C PHE A 314 -28.81 2.54 21.57
N ALA A 315 -28.31 2.32 22.79
CA ALA A 315 -28.30 0.99 23.41
C ALA A 315 -29.73 0.52 23.74
N ALA A 316 -30.62 1.42 24.13
CA ALA A 316 -32.02 1.12 24.44
C ALA A 316 -32.90 0.91 23.18
N ASP A 317 -32.64 1.63 22.08
CA ASP A 317 -33.37 1.49 20.81
C ASP A 317 -33.29 0.04 20.29
N GLN A 318 -34.44 -0.56 19.95
CA GLN A 318 -34.52 -1.93 19.41
C GLN A 318 -34.81 -1.96 17.90
N SER A 319 -34.79 -0.80 17.22
CA SER A 319 -35.11 -0.72 15.79
C SER A 319 -34.05 -1.43 14.93
N PRO A 320 -34.44 -2.26 13.95
CA PRO A 320 -33.51 -3.07 13.15
C PRO A 320 -32.57 -2.23 12.26
N ASP A 321 -32.96 -0.99 11.96
CA ASP A 321 -32.24 -0.01 11.14
C ASP A 321 -31.42 0.99 11.97
N LYS A 322 -31.42 0.93 13.31
CA LYS A 322 -30.79 1.96 14.18
C LYS A 322 -29.32 2.23 13.83
N ARG A 323 -28.57 1.18 13.45
CA ARG A 323 -27.16 1.30 13.01
C ARG A 323 -27.01 2.15 11.75
N ALA A 324 -27.95 2.06 10.81
CA ALA A 324 -27.97 2.90 9.61
C ALA A 324 -28.35 4.34 9.96
N ARG A 325 -29.41 4.56 10.74
CA ARG A 325 -29.82 5.89 11.19
C ARG A 325 -28.69 6.64 11.91
N LEU A 326 -27.95 5.95 12.78
CA LEU A 326 -26.78 6.52 13.46
C LEU A 326 -25.70 6.94 12.47
N ILE A 327 -25.32 6.08 11.51
CA ILE A 327 -24.32 6.43 10.48
C ILE A 327 -24.79 7.67 9.70
N ASP A 328 -26.04 7.69 9.25
CA ASP A 328 -26.60 8.77 8.44
C ASP A 328 -26.66 10.10 9.20
N GLN A 329 -26.98 10.06 10.51
CA GLN A 329 -26.92 11.22 11.40
C GLN A 329 -25.48 11.71 11.62
N LEU A 330 -24.49 10.82 11.73
CA LEU A 330 -23.10 11.18 11.97
C LEU A 330 -22.41 11.77 10.73
N LEU A 331 -22.70 11.25 9.53
CA LEU A 331 -22.11 11.71 8.28
C LEU A 331 -22.48 13.15 7.89
N VAL A 332 -23.53 13.72 8.49
CA VAL A 332 -23.95 15.13 8.29
C VAL A 332 -23.51 16.07 9.42
N ARG A 333 -22.75 15.60 10.41
CA ARG A 333 -22.33 16.42 11.56
C ARG A 333 -21.16 17.37 11.23
N PRO A 334 -21.07 18.55 11.86
CA PRO A 334 -19.87 19.39 11.83
C PRO A 334 -18.60 18.64 12.28
N GLU A 335 -18.71 17.78 13.31
CA GLU A 335 -17.58 16.99 13.82
C GLU A 335 -17.05 15.97 12.80
N PHE A 336 -17.90 15.49 11.87
CA PHE A 336 -17.44 14.65 10.76
C PHE A 336 -16.58 15.47 9.78
N ALA A 337 -17.00 16.70 9.46
CA ALA A 337 -16.22 17.60 8.61
C ALA A 337 -14.88 17.98 9.28
N ASP A 338 -14.90 18.35 10.57
CA ASP A 338 -13.69 18.64 11.35
C ASP A 338 -12.70 17.45 11.32
N PHE A 339 -13.14 16.24 11.70
CA PHE A 339 -12.24 15.09 11.82
C PHE A 339 -11.79 14.49 10.49
N TRP A 340 -12.58 14.60 9.41
CA TRP A 340 -12.13 14.16 8.09
C TRP A 340 -11.30 15.23 7.35
N ALA A 341 -11.44 16.51 7.68
CA ALA A 341 -10.50 17.55 7.24
C ALA A 341 -9.10 17.30 7.78
N LEU A 342 -8.97 16.92 9.06
CA LEU A 342 -7.69 16.58 9.71
C LEU A 342 -6.90 15.53 8.90
N LYS A 343 -7.57 14.47 8.42
CA LYS A 343 -6.97 13.36 7.65
C LYS A 343 -6.36 13.84 6.32
N TRP A 344 -7.08 14.68 5.60
CA TRP A 344 -6.57 15.35 4.39
C TRP A 344 -5.46 16.35 4.72
N ALA A 345 -5.63 17.13 5.77
CA ALA A 345 -4.71 18.18 6.19
C ALA A 345 -3.33 17.63 6.61
N ASP A 346 -3.29 16.40 7.17
CA ASP A 346 -2.06 15.66 7.45
C ASP A 346 -1.27 15.38 6.16
N VAL A 347 -1.87 14.71 5.16
CA VAL A 347 -1.17 14.33 3.91
C VAL A 347 -0.97 15.49 2.92
N LEU A 348 -1.75 16.57 3.03
CA LEU A 348 -1.61 17.78 2.21
C LEU A 348 -0.65 18.82 2.82
N LYS A 349 0.02 18.51 3.93
CA LYS A 349 1.01 19.37 4.59
C LYS A 349 0.45 20.73 5.03
N VAL A 350 -0.71 20.71 5.68
CA VAL A 350 -1.39 21.92 6.15
C VAL A 350 -0.81 22.36 7.50
N GLU A 351 0.18 23.24 7.45
CA GLU A 351 0.98 23.67 8.62
C GLU A 351 1.53 25.11 8.49
N SER A 352 1.84 25.76 9.62
CA SER A 352 2.04 27.22 9.66
C SER A 352 3.42 27.75 9.26
N ARG A 353 4.44 26.91 9.05
CA ARG A 353 5.80 27.33 8.68
C ARG A 353 5.86 27.67 7.19
N THR A 354 5.34 26.77 6.34
CA THR A 354 5.32 26.96 4.89
C THR A 354 4.12 27.80 4.45
N LEU A 355 2.96 27.60 5.07
CA LEU A 355 1.69 28.25 4.67
C LEU A 355 1.38 29.57 5.39
N ASP A 356 2.15 29.94 6.43
CA ASP A 356 1.75 30.94 7.45
C ASP A 356 0.39 30.65 8.12
N LYS A 357 -0.03 31.47 9.09
CA LYS A 357 -1.28 31.21 9.83
C LYS A 357 -2.52 31.41 8.94
N THR A 358 -2.48 32.36 8.01
CA THR A 358 -3.62 32.70 7.15
C THR A 358 -3.76 31.71 6.01
N GLY A 359 -2.67 31.33 5.34
CA GLY A 359 -2.70 30.29 4.29
C GLY A 359 -3.06 28.91 4.85
N MET A 360 -2.57 28.56 6.05
CA MET A 360 -2.96 27.33 6.75
C MET A 360 -4.45 27.30 7.09
N GLN A 361 -4.99 28.40 7.65
CA GLN A 361 -6.42 28.52 7.97
C GLN A 361 -7.29 28.41 6.71
N ALA A 362 -7.01 29.22 5.69
CA ALA A 362 -7.80 29.24 4.45
C ALA A 362 -7.80 27.87 3.74
N PHE A 363 -6.66 27.17 3.67
CA PHE A 363 -6.60 25.87 3.01
C PHE A 363 -7.29 24.77 3.81
N HIS A 364 -7.16 24.78 5.15
CA HIS A 364 -7.91 23.87 6.02
C HIS A 364 -9.42 24.06 5.87
N ASP A 365 -9.90 25.30 5.94
CA ASP A 365 -11.33 25.58 5.94
C ASP A 365 -11.97 25.24 4.59
N TRP A 366 -11.25 25.45 3.47
CA TRP A 366 -11.66 24.98 2.15
C TRP A 366 -11.76 23.45 2.05
N ILE A 367 -10.80 22.69 2.61
CA ILE A 367 -10.86 21.22 2.70
C ILE A 367 -12.08 20.80 3.54
N ARG A 368 -12.24 21.43 4.70
CA ARG A 368 -13.29 21.14 5.69
C ARG A 368 -14.68 21.39 5.13
N ASP A 369 -14.89 22.54 4.49
CA ASP A 369 -16.21 22.93 3.98
C ASP A 369 -16.60 22.10 2.75
N ALA A 370 -15.64 21.68 1.92
CA ALA A 370 -15.90 20.69 0.88
C ALA A 370 -16.39 19.35 1.46
N ILE A 371 -15.82 18.89 2.57
CA ILE A 371 -16.29 17.67 3.28
C ILE A 371 -17.65 17.91 3.96
N ALA A 372 -17.90 19.11 4.51
CA ALA A 372 -19.19 19.49 5.10
C ALA A 372 -20.32 19.57 4.06
N GLN A 373 -20.00 19.95 2.82
CA GLN A 373 -20.92 20.01 1.68
C GLN A 373 -21.05 18.67 0.92
N ASN A 374 -20.27 17.64 1.31
CA ASN A 374 -20.14 16.37 0.58
C ASN A 374 -19.71 16.53 -0.89
N ARG A 375 -18.79 17.46 -1.17
CA ARG A 375 -18.30 17.70 -2.52
C ARG A 375 -17.61 16.44 -3.08
N PRO A 376 -17.86 16.07 -4.35
CA PRO A 376 -17.15 14.98 -5.03
C PRO A 376 -15.63 15.07 -4.90
N VAL A 377 -14.99 13.95 -4.51
CA VAL A 377 -13.54 13.93 -4.26
C VAL A 377 -12.71 14.12 -5.53
N ASN A 378 -13.24 13.72 -6.69
CA ASN A 378 -12.62 14.01 -7.99
C ASN A 378 -12.58 15.52 -8.29
N GLU A 379 -13.63 16.27 -7.94
CA GLU A 379 -13.65 17.73 -8.11
C GLU A 379 -12.69 18.42 -7.14
N LEU A 380 -12.70 18.03 -5.87
CA LEU A 380 -11.79 18.58 -4.85
C LEU A 380 -10.32 18.48 -5.30
N VAL A 381 -9.93 17.33 -5.85
CA VAL A 381 -8.57 17.12 -6.39
C VAL A 381 -8.34 17.86 -7.71
N ARG A 382 -9.38 18.00 -8.56
CA ARG A 382 -9.30 18.71 -9.83
C ARG A 382 -9.03 20.19 -9.62
N ASP A 383 -9.79 20.85 -8.76
CA ASP A 383 -9.57 22.23 -8.36
C ASP A 383 -8.16 22.43 -7.79
N MET A 384 -7.72 21.53 -6.91
CA MET A 384 -6.40 21.60 -6.29
C MET A 384 -5.26 21.59 -7.32
N ILE A 385 -5.34 20.74 -8.35
CA ILE A 385 -4.33 20.65 -9.40
C ILE A 385 -4.49 21.76 -10.46
N ALA A 386 -5.70 22.26 -10.72
CA ALA A 386 -5.92 23.39 -11.63
C ALA A 386 -5.58 24.77 -11.00
N SER A 387 -5.53 24.85 -9.67
CA SER A 387 -5.52 26.07 -8.85
C SER A 387 -4.39 27.06 -9.16
N ARG A 388 -4.76 28.35 -9.11
CA ARG A 388 -3.92 29.53 -9.37
C ARG A 388 -4.47 30.70 -8.55
N GLY A 389 -3.72 31.79 -8.50
CA GLY A 389 -4.16 33.01 -7.82
C GLY A 389 -3.66 33.07 -6.37
N SER A 390 -4.40 33.80 -5.54
CA SER A 390 -4.00 34.12 -4.16
C SER A 390 -3.95 32.89 -3.26
N THR A 391 -2.85 32.69 -2.51
CA THR A 391 -2.80 31.68 -1.44
C THR A 391 -3.72 31.98 -0.25
N TYR A 392 -4.46 33.10 -0.24
CA TYR A 392 -5.49 33.40 0.75
C TYR A 392 -6.90 33.34 0.17
N HIS A 393 -7.11 33.88 -1.04
CA HIS A 393 -8.45 33.96 -1.67
C HIS A 393 -8.77 32.81 -2.64
N GLU A 394 -7.76 32.04 -3.06
CA GLU A 394 -7.89 30.82 -3.88
C GLU A 394 -7.24 29.65 -3.13
N PRO A 395 -7.84 29.14 -2.02
CA PRO A 395 -7.10 28.44 -0.98
C PRO A 395 -6.46 27.12 -1.43
N ALA A 396 -7.04 26.48 -2.45
CA ALA A 396 -6.50 25.32 -3.16
C ALA A 396 -5.04 25.51 -3.62
N SER A 397 -4.66 26.75 -3.97
CA SER A 397 -3.30 27.15 -4.37
C SER A 397 -2.24 26.89 -3.30
N ASN A 398 -2.62 26.67 -2.04
CA ASN A 398 -1.69 26.28 -0.98
C ASN A 398 -1.10 24.88 -1.16
N PHE A 399 -1.71 23.99 -1.97
CA PHE A 399 -1.07 22.73 -2.38
C PHE A 399 0.30 22.99 -3.03
N TYR A 400 0.40 24.04 -3.85
CA TYR A 400 1.67 24.47 -4.42
C TYR A 400 2.57 25.15 -3.37
N ARG A 401 2.02 26.02 -2.53
CA ARG A 401 2.78 26.67 -1.45
C ARG A 401 3.47 25.63 -0.52
N ALA A 402 2.79 24.54 -0.19
CA ALA A 402 3.32 23.42 0.60
C ALA A 402 4.37 22.54 -0.15
N ASN A 403 4.34 22.55 -1.49
CA ASN A 403 5.17 21.72 -2.36
C ASN A 403 5.92 22.61 -3.36
N ARG A 404 7.06 23.16 -2.90
CA ARG A 404 7.69 24.30 -3.56
C ARG A 404 8.37 24.00 -4.90
N THR A 405 8.95 22.83 -5.09
CA THR A 405 9.65 22.46 -6.34
C THR A 405 8.74 21.63 -7.27
N PRO A 406 9.00 21.59 -8.59
CA PRO A 406 8.25 20.77 -9.53
C PRO A 406 8.20 19.28 -9.14
N GLU A 407 9.32 18.75 -8.65
CA GLU A 407 9.45 17.37 -8.20
C GLU A 407 8.63 17.11 -6.94
N ALA A 408 8.64 18.04 -5.98
CA ALA A 408 7.84 17.93 -4.76
C ALA A 408 6.34 17.89 -5.07
N ARG A 409 5.87 18.70 -6.02
CA ARG A 409 4.47 18.72 -6.50
C ARG A 409 4.10 17.40 -7.18
N ALA A 410 4.98 16.92 -8.05
CA ALA A 410 4.81 15.67 -8.80
C ALA A 410 4.75 14.44 -7.89
N VAL A 411 5.66 14.35 -6.91
CA VAL A 411 5.66 13.32 -5.87
C VAL A 411 4.40 13.41 -5.01
N ALA A 412 4.03 14.60 -4.53
CA ALA A 412 2.84 14.79 -3.71
C ALA A 412 1.55 14.39 -4.46
N ALA A 413 1.38 14.83 -5.71
CA ALA A 413 0.21 14.48 -6.51
C ALA A 413 0.12 12.97 -6.79
N ALA A 414 1.24 12.33 -7.09
CA ALA A 414 1.28 10.88 -7.31
C ALA A 414 0.98 10.09 -6.02
N GLN A 415 1.56 10.48 -4.89
CA GLN A 415 1.45 9.75 -3.63
C GLN A 415 0.08 9.94 -2.95
N VAL A 416 -0.47 11.16 -2.92
CA VAL A 416 -1.79 11.41 -2.31
C VAL A 416 -2.91 10.81 -3.17
N PHE A 417 -2.97 11.16 -4.46
CA PHE A 417 -4.15 10.89 -5.29
C PHE A 417 -4.10 9.55 -6.03
N LEU A 418 -2.91 8.98 -6.24
CA LEU A 418 -2.73 7.71 -6.97
C LEU A 418 -2.07 6.61 -6.12
N GLY A 419 -1.75 6.88 -4.85
CA GLY A 419 -0.97 5.98 -4.00
C GLY A 419 0.38 5.58 -4.61
N THR A 420 0.99 6.45 -5.42
CA THR A 420 2.16 6.11 -6.24
C THR A 420 3.41 6.81 -5.70
N ARG A 421 4.31 6.03 -5.08
CA ARG A 421 5.59 6.50 -4.53
C ARG A 421 6.63 6.63 -5.64
N LEU A 422 7.07 7.86 -5.92
CA LEU A 422 7.98 8.17 -7.02
C LEU A 422 9.42 8.46 -6.56
N GLN A 423 9.68 8.57 -5.26
CA GLN A 423 10.97 9.03 -4.72
C GLN A 423 12.17 8.20 -5.23
N CYS A 424 12.07 6.86 -5.24
CA CYS A 424 13.15 6.02 -5.75
C CYS A 424 13.35 6.13 -7.27
N ALA A 425 12.39 6.68 -8.02
CA ALA A 425 12.54 6.96 -9.45
C ALA A 425 13.38 8.23 -9.73
N GLN A 426 13.68 9.06 -8.72
CA GLN A 426 14.45 10.30 -8.89
C GLN A 426 15.91 10.04 -9.35
N CYS A 427 16.54 8.95 -8.88
CA CYS A 427 17.98 8.70 -9.09
C CYS A 427 18.31 7.50 -10.00
N HIS A 428 17.35 6.62 -10.24
CA HIS A 428 17.41 5.43 -11.11
C HIS A 428 15.96 4.99 -11.41
N ASN A 429 15.70 3.97 -12.24
CA ASN A 429 14.31 3.49 -12.37
C ASN A 429 13.87 2.78 -11.07
N HIS A 430 12.59 2.86 -10.73
CA HIS A 430 12.05 2.33 -9.47
C HIS A 430 12.35 0.81 -9.34
N PRO A 431 12.97 0.34 -8.24
CA PRO A 431 13.47 -1.04 -8.17
C PRO A 431 12.35 -2.09 -8.02
N PHE A 432 11.17 -1.67 -7.57
CA PHE A 432 10.01 -2.51 -7.24
C PHE A 432 8.70 -2.05 -7.94
N ASP A 433 8.78 -1.20 -8.96
CA ASP A 433 7.60 -0.75 -9.72
C ASP A 433 8.00 -0.31 -11.13
N ARG A 434 7.03 -0.09 -12.01
CA ARG A 434 7.23 0.21 -13.44
C ARG A 434 7.82 1.59 -13.78
N TRP A 435 8.01 2.47 -12.80
CA TRP A 435 8.33 3.88 -13.04
C TRP A 435 9.80 4.12 -13.35
N THR A 436 10.09 4.73 -14.50
CA THR A 436 11.44 5.12 -14.89
C THR A 436 11.81 6.50 -14.37
N GLN A 437 13.12 6.80 -14.33
CA GLN A 437 13.62 8.14 -14.04
C GLN A 437 13.13 9.16 -15.08
N ASP A 438 12.99 8.74 -16.33
CA ASP A 438 12.39 9.60 -17.37
C ASP A 438 10.90 9.87 -17.08
N ALA A 439 10.14 8.89 -16.57
CA ALA A 439 8.77 9.11 -16.13
C ALA A 439 8.70 10.07 -14.92
N TYR A 440 9.64 9.99 -13.98
CA TYR A 440 9.76 10.91 -12.85
C TYR A 440 9.94 12.37 -13.31
N TYR A 441 10.93 12.63 -14.18
CA TYR A 441 11.23 13.99 -14.62
C TYR A 441 10.20 14.53 -15.64
N ASN A 442 9.64 13.67 -16.50
CA ASN A 442 8.56 14.07 -17.42
C ASN A 442 7.24 14.37 -16.68
N TRP A 443 6.94 13.69 -15.56
CA TRP A 443 5.82 14.04 -14.68
C TRP A 443 6.14 15.31 -13.86
N SER A 444 7.37 15.48 -13.40
CA SER A 444 7.83 16.74 -12.76
C SER A 444 7.73 17.95 -13.68
N ALA A 445 7.96 17.77 -14.98
CA ALA A 445 7.83 18.81 -15.99
C ALA A 445 6.40 19.38 -16.11
N VAL A 446 5.36 18.61 -15.80
CA VAL A 446 3.95 19.07 -15.75
C VAL A 446 3.77 20.21 -14.72
N PHE A 447 4.55 20.19 -13.64
CA PHE A 447 4.49 21.17 -12.56
C PHE A 447 5.62 22.22 -12.63
N ALA A 448 6.44 22.21 -13.69
CA ALA A 448 7.61 23.07 -13.84
C ALA A 448 7.26 24.56 -13.89
N ARG A 449 6.16 24.90 -14.58
CA ARG A 449 5.75 26.29 -14.82
C ARG A 449 5.15 26.99 -13.61
N VAL A 450 4.86 26.29 -12.51
CA VAL A 450 4.19 26.90 -11.35
C VAL A 450 5.16 27.76 -10.53
N ASP A 451 4.91 29.05 -10.55
CA ASP A 451 5.76 30.14 -10.01
C ASP A 451 4.93 31.08 -9.11
N TYR A 452 5.59 31.97 -8.35
CA TYR A 452 4.96 32.82 -7.33
C TYR A 452 5.28 34.30 -7.52
N LYS A 453 4.25 35.16 -7.53
CA LYS A 453 4.44 36.59 -7.26
C LYS A 453 4.29 36.83 -5.77
N ILE A 454 5.22 37.59 -5.20
CA ILE A 454 5.21 38.03 -3.80
C ILE A 454 4.62 39.45 -3.79
N ILE A 455 3.60 39.70 -2.96
CA ILE A 455 2.92 41.01 -2.88
C ILE A 455 3.49 41.83 -1.72
N GLY A 456 3.74 43.13 -1.94
CA GLY A 456 3.99 44.11 -0.87
C GLY A 456 5.14 43.76 0.10
N ASP A 457 4.95 44.12 1.37
CA ASP A 457 5.92 44.02 2.47
C ASP A 457 6.17 42.58 2.98
N ASN A 458 5.86 41.55 2.19
CA ASN A 458 5.98 40.13 2.58
C ASN A 458 7.41 39.76 3.01
N LYS A 459 7.56 39.45 4.30
CA LYS A 459 8.87 39.16 4.90
C LYS A 459 9.13 37.65 4.86
N ARG A 460 10.29 37.27 4.31
CA ARG A 460 10.87 35.95 4.61
C ARG A 460 11.17 35.90 6.10
N ARG A 461 10.75 34.81 6.75
CA ARG A 461 11.01 34.59 8.19
C ARG A 461 12.44 34.10 8.43
N ASP A 462 12.98 33.33 7.49
CA ASP A 462 14.40 32.94 7.47
C ASP A 462 15.08 33.43 6.18
N LYS A 463 16.38 33.71 6.27
CA LYS A 463 17.25 33.97 5.11
C LYS A 463 17.86 32.66 4.56
N SER A 464 17.97 31.63 5.40
CA SER A 464 18.48 30.30 5.07
C SER A 464 17.41 29.42 4.42
N ASP A 465 16.25 29.29 5.07
CA ASP A 465 15.08 28.62 4.45
C ASP A 465 14.38 29.57 3.47
N LYS A 466 14.64 29.38 2.17
CA LYS A 466 14.07 30.18 1.08
C LYS A 466 12.56 29.97 0.90
N HIS A 467 11.92 29.09 1.65
CA HIS A 467 10.50 28.75 1.53
C HIS A 467 9.62 29.27 2.70
N GLU A 468 10.23 29.70 3.80
CA GLU A 468 9.54 30.23 4.99
C GLU A 468 9.14 31.70 4.78
N PHE A 469 7.94 31.93 4.23
CA PHE A 469 7.37 33.26 3.98
C PHE A 469 6.21 33.58 4.93
N ASN A 470 6.12 34.83 5.38
CA ASN A 470 4.91 35.40 5.95
C ASN A 470 4.24 36.28 4.90
N GLY A 471 3.03 35.93 4.44
CA GLY A 471 2.27 36.77 3.52
C GLY A 471 1.79 36.11 2.22
N GLU A 472 0.89 36.84 1.54
CA GLU A 472 0.15 36.40 0.37
C GLU A 472 1.05 36.19 -0.86
N GLN A 473 0.90 35.05 -1.53
CA GLN A 473 1.56 34.78 -2.80
C GLN A 473 0.52 34.53 -3.89
N ILE A 474 0.78 35.03 -5.10
CA ILE A 474 -0.05 34.72 -6.28
C ILE A 474 0.63 33.59 -7.06
N VAL A 475 0.02 32.42 -7.09
CA VAL A 475 0.43 31.27 -7.91
C VAL A 475 0.07 31.54 -9.37
N PHE A 476 1.02 31.41 -10.29
CA PHE A 476 0.80 31.61 -11.72
C PHE A 476 1.68 30.66 -12.56
N LEU A 477 1.41 30.59 -13.87
CA LEU A 477 2.25 29.83 -14.80
C LEU A 477 3.27 30.74 -15.49
N ASN A 478 4.55 30.45 -15.28
CA ASN A 478 5.69 31.05 -15.95
C ASN A 478 6.21 30.10 -17.03
N ALA A 479 5.88 30.38 -18.29
CA ALA A 479 6.23 29.55 -19.45
C ALA A 479 7.74 29.45 -19.74
N ARG A 480 8.60 30.19 -19.02
CA ARG A 480 10.07 30.11 -19.14
C ARG A 480 10.69 29.05 -18.23
N LEU A 481 9.95 28.52 -17.26
CA LEU A 481 10.44 27.48 -16.35
C LEU A 481 10.30 26.09 -16.99
N SER A 482 11.29 25.24 -16.70
CA SER A 482 11.33 23.85 -17.13
C SER A 482 12.07 23.00 -16.08
N VAL A 483 12.13 21.69 -16.29
CA VAL A 483 12.86 20.73 -15.46
C VAL A 483 13.86 20.02 -16.37
N GLU A 484 15.11 19.87 -15.92
CA GLU A 484 16.14 19.09 -16.62
C GLU A 484 16.17 17.65 -16.10
N ASN A 485 16.49 16.69 -16.96
CA ASN A 485 16.74 15.30 -16.58
C ASN A 485 18.24 15.10 -16.30
N PRO A 486 18.69 15.00 -15.04
CA PRO A 486 20.12 14.95 -14.70
C PRO A 486 20.84 13.69 -15.17
N ARG A 487 20.13 12.68 -15.70
CA ARG A 487 20.74 11.51 -16.36
C ARG A 487 21.17 11.81 -17.80
N THR A 488 20.46 12.68 -18.52
CA THR A 488 20.71 12.93 -19.95
C THR A 488 21.23 14.34 -20.24
N GLY A 489 20.91 15.32 -19.38
CA GLY A 489 21.16 16.73 -19.61
C GLY A 489 20.10 17.44 -20.46
N ASP A 490 19.06 16.73 -20.91
CA ASP A 490 17.97 17.30 -21.70
C ASP A 490 16.90 17.95 -20.81
N THR A 491 16.19 18.93 -21.36
CA THR A 491 14.92 19.40 -20.80
C THR A 491 13.88 18.28 -20.85
N ALA A 492 13.31 17.94 -19.69
CA ALA A 492 12.24 16.95 -19.57
C ALA A 492 10.94 17.46 -20.23
N LYS A 493 10.15 16.52 -20.76
CA LYS A 493 8.92 16.81 -21.53
C LYS A 493 7.71 16.48 -20.68
N ALA A 494 6.80 17.43 -20.49
CA ALA A 494 5.57 17.20 -19.74
C ALA A 494 4.81 15.97 -20.28
N LYS A 495 4.62 14.95 -19.43
CA LYS A 495 3.85 13.73 -19.73
C LYS A 495 3.14 13.21 -18.49
N PHE A 496 2.08 12.42 -18.68
CA PHE A 496 1.41 11.71 -17.61
C PHE A 496 2.21 10.48 -17.14
N LEU A 497 1.91 9.96 -15.95
CA LEU A 497 2.55 8.73 -15.44
C LEU A 497 2.03 7.50 -16.21
N GLY A 498 2.81 7.09 -17.22
CA GLY A 498 2.51 5.91 -18.04
C GLY A 498 1.79 6.19 -19.35
N GLY A 499 1.75 7.46 -19.79
CA GLY A 499 1.22 7.85 -21.09
C GLY A 499 1.74 9.23 -21.51
N ASP A 500 1.56 9.59 -22.77
CA ASP A 500 1.82 10.96 -23.22
C ASP A 500 0.85 11.95 -22.56
N LEU A 501 1.24 13.22 -22.45
CA LEU A 501 0.30 14.28 -22.14
C LEU A 501 -0.76 14.30 -23.25
N ALA A 502 -2.04 14.17 -22.90
CA ALA A 502 -3.10 14.44 -23.86
C ALA A 502 -2.93 15.87 -24.39
N LYS A 503 -3.03 16.08 -25.71
CA LYS A 503 -2.99 17.44 -26.27
C LYS A 503 -4.09 18.25 -25.56
N PRO A 504 -3.75 19.33 -24.82
CA PRO A 504 -4.77 20.13 -24.14
C PRO A 504 -5.79 20.65 -25.17
N ALA A 505 -7.05 20.78 -24.77
CA ALA A 505 -8.03 21.48 -25.61
C ALA A 505 -7.59 22.94 -25.82
N ASP A 506 -8.11 23.61 -26.85
CA ASP A 506 -7.70 24.99 -27.13
C ASP A 506 -8.03 25.90 -25.92
N LYS A 507 -6.98 26.49 -25.32
CA LYS A 507 -6.93 27.26 -24.05
C LYS A 507 -6.74 26.47 -22.75
N GLU A 508 -6.68 25.14 -22.78
CA GLU A 508 -6.17 24.36 -21.64
C GLU A 508 -4.63 24.36 -21.59
N ASP A 509 -4.06 24.00 -20.44
CA ASP A 509 -2.63 23.82 -20.24
C ASP A 509 -2.30 22.55 -19.42
N GLU A 510 -1.01 22.34 -19.17
CA GLU A 510 -0.44 21.16 -18.51
C GLU A 510 -1.08 20.87 -17.14
N LEU A 511 -1.46 21.90 -16.36
CA LEU A 511 -2.13 21.69 -15.07
C LEU A 511 -3.59 21.27 -15.26
N GLN A 512 -4.34 21.91 -16.15
CA GLN A 512 -5.75 21.55 -16.39
C GLN A 512 -5.85 20.13 -16.99
N ALA A 513 -4.96 19.80 -17.92
CA ALA A 513 -4.85 18.46 -18.49
C ALA A 513 -4.52 17.41 -17.42
N ALA A 514 -3.58 17.71 -16.51
CA ALA A 514 -3.24 16.83 -15.39
C ALA A 514 -4.38 16.69 -14.37
N ALA A 515 -5.08 17.77 -14.05
CA ALA A 515 -6.25 17.76 -13.18
C ALA A 515 -7.38 16.88 -13.75
N ASN A 516 -7.66 17.02 -15.06
CA ASN A 516 -8.64 16.20 -15.77
C ASN A 516 -8.22 14.72 -15.83
N TRP A 517 -6.94 14.42 -16.07
CA TRP A 517 -6.39 13.06 -16.15
C TRP A 517 -6.35 12.35 -14.79
N LEU A 518 -5.81 12.99 -13.75
CA LEU A 518 -5.73 12.45 -12.38
C LEU A 518 -7.11 12.04 -11.83
N THR A 519 -8.13 12.83 -12.16
CA THR A 519 -9.48 12.73 -11.57
C THR A 519 -10.49 12.07 -12.50
N SER A 520 -10.01 11.43 -13.57
CA SER A 520 -10.83 10.67 -14.52
C SER A 520 -11.36 9.37 -13.89
N ALA A 521 -12.62 9.04 -14.18
CA ALA A 521 -13.22 7.73 -13.85
C ALA A 521 -12.53 6.55 -14.56
N GLN A 522 -11.78 6.82 -15.63
CA GLN A 522 -10.98 5.85 -16.36
C GLN A 522 -9.54 5.73 -15.79
N HIS A 523 -9.15 6.56 -14.83
CA HIS A 523 -7.80 6.50 -14.25
C HIS A 523 -7.63 5.29 -13.31
N PRO A 524 -6.75 4.32 -13.62
CA PRO A 524 -6.76 2.98 -13.01
C PRO A 524 -6.41 2.93 -11.52
N LEU A 525 -5.84 4.01 -10.97
CA LEU A 525 -5.40 4.09 -9.56
C LEU A 525 -6.15 5.15 -8.73
N PHE A 526 -6.88 6.09 -9.32
CA PHE A 526 -7.43 7.22 -8.55
C PHE A 526 -8.50 6.76 -7.56
N ALA A 527 -9.59 6.16 -8.06
CA ALA A 527 -10.64 5.63 -7.21
C ALA A 527 -10.11 4.59 -6.19
N LYS A 528 -9.14 3.76 -6.60
CA LYS A 528 -8.50 2.75 -5.74
C LYS A 528 -7.70 3.35 -4.60
N SER A 529 -6.87 4.37 -4.86
CA SER A 529 -6.14 5.13 -3.83
C SER A 529 -7.10 5.73 -2.81
N GLN A 530 -8.17 6.38 -3.28
CA GLN A 530 -9.10 7.07 -2.40
C GLN A 530 -9.93 6.11 -1.54
N VAL A 531 -10.51 5.03 -2.11
CA VAL A 531 -11.25 4.05 -1.28
C VAL A 531 -10.34 3.24 -0.37
N ASN A 532 -9.07 3.01 -0.75
CA ASN A 532 -8.09 2.39 0.13
C ASN A 532 -7.76 3.27 1.34
N ARG A 533 -7.67 4.59 1.15
CA ARG A 533 -7.49 5.55 2.25
C ARG A 533 -8.71 5.65 3.16
N ILE A 534 -9.92 5.65 2.59
CA ILE A 534 -11.17 5.54 3.38
C ILE A 534 -11.17 4.26 4.22
N TRP A 535 -10.86 3.11 3.62
CA TRP A 535 -10.76 1.82 4.31
C TRP A 535 -9.67 1.83 5.40
N TYR A 536 -8.49 2.40 5.11
CA TYR A 536 -7.40 2.57 6.08
C TYR A 536 -7.85 3.36 7.32
N HIS A 537 -8.52 4.50 7.17
CA HIS A 537 -8.99 5.26 8.34
C HIS A 537 -10.10 4.54 9.13
N LEU A 538 -10.91 3.70 8.48
CA LEU A 538 -11.99 2.94 9.15
C LEU A 538 -11.51 1.65 9.82
N PHE A 539 -10.48 0.97 9.30
CA PHE A 539 -9.95 -0.30 9.84
C PHE A 539 -8.60 -0.16 10.56
N GLY A 540 -7.74 0.76 10.13
CA GLY A 540 -6.34 0.93 10.60
C GLY A 540 -5.29 0.28 9.69
N ARG A 541 -5.74 -0.46 8.66
CA ARG A 541 -4.91 -1.16 7.68
C ARG A 541 -5.62 -1.12 6.32
N GLY A 542 -4.98 -0.53 5.31
CA GLY A 542 -5.53 -0.48 3.96
C GLY A 542 -5.66 -1.87 3.33
N LEU A 543 -6.50 -2.01 2.31
CA LEU A 543 -6.52 -3.20 1.46
C LEU A 543 -5.18 -3.37 0.74
N VAL A 544 -4.58 -2.26 0.28
CA VAL A 544 -3.14 -2.13 0.04
C VAL A 544 -2.53 -1.42 1.24
N ASP A 545 -1.41 -1.92 1.73
CA ASP A 545 -0.71 -1.41 2.91
C ASP A 545 0.81 -1.43 2.64
N PRO A 546 1.57 -0.32 2.82
CA PRO A 546 1.11 1.02 3.22
C PRO A 546 0.05 1.60 2.27
N VAL A 547 -0.83 2.43 2.83
CA VAL A 547 -2.05 2.92 2.16
C VAL A 547 -1.82 3.70 0.87
N ASP A 548 -0.65 4.31 0.74
CA ASP A 548 -0.16 5.15 -0.36
C ASP A 548 0.93 4.46 -1.20
N ASP A 549 0.91 3.12 -1.27
CA ASP A 549 1.94 2.28 -1.90
C ASP A 549 1.34 1.25 -2.90
N MET A 550 0.58 1.76 -3.87
CA MET A 550 -0.19 1.06 -4.92
C MET A 550 0.67 0.46 -6.06
N ARG A 551 1.93 0.10 -5.76
CA ARG A 551 2.84 -0.51 -6.73
C ARG A 551 2.40 -1.93 -7.12
N LEU A 552 2.80 -2.39 -8.31
CA LEU A 552 2.53 -3.77 -8.76
C LEU A 552 3.03 -4.86 -7.79
N THR A 553 4.08 -4.55 -7.03
CA THR A 553 4.72 -5.44 -6.05
C THR A 553 4.20 -5.24 -4.62
N ASN A 554 3.02 -4.64 -4.48
CA ASN A 554 2.28 -4.54 -3.24
C ASN A 554 0.78 -4.82 -3.48
N PRO A 555 0.42 -6.05 -3.90
CA PRO A 555 -0.96 -6.37 -4.25
C PRO A 555 -1.89 -6.25 -3.05
N ALA A 556 -3.12 -5.80 -3.29
CA ALA A 556 -4.15 -5.71 -2.25
C ALA A 556 -4.43 -7.08 -1.61
N SER A 557 -4.70 -7.09 -0.29
CA SER A 557 -5.18 -8.27 0.45
C SER A 557 -6.48 -8.83 -0.14
N HIS A 558 -7.33 -7.96 -0.69
CA HIS A 558 -8.58 -8.32 -1.35
C HIS A 558 -8.72 -7.57 -2.69
N PRO A 559 -8.08 -8.03 -3.79
CA PRO A 559 -8.08 -7.30 -5.06
C PRO A 559 -9.48 -7.07 -5.64
N LYS A 560 -10.36 -8.08 -5.52
CA LYS A 560 -11.76 -8.01 -6.00
C LYS A 560 -12.60 -7.00 -5.20
N LEU A 561 -12.34 -6.87 -3.89
CA LEU A 561 -12.99 -5.89 -3.02
C LEU A 561 -12.53 -4.46 -3.32
N LEU A 562 -11.22 -4.27 -3.53
CA LEU A 562 -10.66 -2.96 -3.90
C LEU A 562 -11.21 -2.48 -5.26
N GLU A 563 -11.39 -3.41 -6.22
CA GLU A 563 -12.07 -3.11 -7.48
C GLU A 563 -13.54 -2.74 -7.26
N GLU A 564 -14.33 -3.57 -6.56
CA GLU A 564 -15.75 -3.28 -6.33
C GLU A 564 -15.98 -1.95 -5.60
N LEU A 565 -15.18 -1.63 -4.57
CA LEU A 565 -15.25 -0.34 -3.88
C LEU A 565 -14.87 0.83 -4.80
N ALA A 566 -13.83 0.69 -5.63
CA ALA A 566 -13.44 1.73 -6.58
C ALA A 566 -14.50 1.96 -7.67
N GLN A 567 -15.14 0.89 -8.16
CA GLN A 567 -16.25 0.99 -9.09
C GLN A 567 -17.50 1.59 -8.43
N ASP A 568 -17.77 1.28 -7.15
CA ASP A 568 -18.88 1.89 -6.41
C ASP A 568 -18.67 3.39 -6.18
N PHE A 569 -17.43 3.80 -5.92
CA PHE A 569 -17.03 5.20 -5.77
C PHE A 569 -17.13 5.99 -7.09
N ILE A 570 -16.84 5.34 -8.22
CA ILE A 570 -17.09 5.93 -9.54
C ILE A 570 -18.60 6.06 -9.80
N ARG A 571 -19.40 5.02 -9.48
CA ARG A 571 -20.87 5.02 -9.65
C ARG A 571 -21.56 6.06 -8.76
N SER A 572 -21.05 6.33 -7.56
CA SER A 572 -21.59 7.33 -6.64
C SER A 572 -21.15 8.77 -6.96
N GLY A 573 -20.45 9.01 -8.07
CA GLY A 573 -19.94 10.33 -8.42
C GLY A 573 -18.83 10.80 -7.48
N PHE A 574 -17.98 9.89 -6.99
CA PHE A 574 -16.90 10.13 -6.04
C PHE A 574 -17.35 10.68 -4.67
N ASP A 575 -18.56 10.31 -4.26
CA ASP A 575 -19.12 10.59 -2.93
C ASP A 575 -18.35 9.86 -1.82
N LEU A 576 -17.78 10.65 -0.91
CA LEU A 576 -17.02 10.19 0.26
C LEU A 576 -17.92 9.52 1.31
N ARG A 577 -19.07 10.13 1.63
CA ARG A 577 -20.01 9.65 2.65
C ARG A 577 -20.65 8.33 2.24
N HIS A 578 -20.97 8.16 0.95
CA HIS A 578 -21.50 6.91 0.38
C HIS A 578 -20.58 5.72 0.66
N ILE A 579 -19.27 5.83 0.36
CA ILE A 579 -18.33 4.72 0.58
C ILE A 579 -18.12 4.44 2.07
N ILE A 580 -18.03 5.48 2.90
CA ILE A 580 -17.95 5.32 4.35
C ILE A 580 -19.19 4.59 4.89
N ARG A 581 -20.39 5.00 4.46
CA ARG A 581 -21.67 4.38 4.82
C ARG A 581 -21.71 2.91 4.40
N SER A 582 -21.37 2.61 3.15
CA SER A 582 -21.34 1.25 2.60
C SER A 582 -20.38 0.34 3.38
N ILE A 583 -19.20 0.87 3.78
CA ILE A 583 -18.25 0.13 4.64
C ILE A 583 -18.83 -0.08 6.03
N MET A 584 -19.37 0.94 6.69
CA MET A 584 -19.85 0.83 8.08
C MET A 584 -21.11 -0.03 8.24
N LEU A 585 -21.93 -0.16 7.19
CA LEU A 585 -23.07 -1.07 7.13
C LEU A 585 -22.69 -2.55 6.88
N SER A 586 -21.46 -2.83 6.43
CA SER A 586 -20.97 -4.20 6.30
C SER A 586 -20.91 -4.91 7.66
N LYS A 587 -21.15 -6.22 7.65
CA LYS A 587 -20.83 -7.07 8.81
C LYS A 587 -19.34 -7.08 9.10
N THR A 588 -18.47 -7.01 8.09
CA THR A 588 -17.01 -6.86 8.25
C THR A 588 -16.61 -5.69 9.15
N TYR A 589 -17.14 -4.49 8.94
CA TYR A 589 -16.85 -3.34 9.82
C TYR A 589 -17.42 -3.52 11.24
N GLN A 590 -18.49 -4.29 11.37
CA GLN A 590 -19.21 -4.54 12.63
C GLN A 590 -18.73 -5.80 13.36
N LEU A 591 -17.64 -6.44 12.94
CA LEU A 591 -17.06 -7.56 13.68
C LEU A 591 -16.49 -7.10 15.03
N GLU A 592 -16.50 -7.98 16.00
CA GLU A 592 -15.90 -7.78 17.31
C GLU A 592 -14.37 -7.92 17.29
N ALA A 593 -13.70 -7.38 18.30
CA ALA A 593 -12.25 -7.46 18.44
C ALA A 593 -11.75 -8.74 19.12
N ALA A 594 -12.64 -9.47 19.81
CA ALA A 594 -12.32 -10.79 20.35
C ALA A 594 -12.12 -11.79 19.19
N PRO A 595 -10.96 -12.45 19.07
CA PRO A 595 -10.78 -13.51 18.10
C PRO A 595 -11.48 -14.81 18.54
N ASN A 596 -11.56 -15.77 17.62
CA ASN A 596 -11.88 -17.17 17.88
C ASN A 596 -10.72 -18.07 17.46
N ASP A 597 -10.78 -19.35 17.84
CA ASP A 597 -9.71 -20.35 17.64
C ASP A 597 -9.23 -20.49 16.19
N THR A 598 -10.07 -20.14 15.21
CA THR A 598 -9.72 -20.22 13.78
C THR A 598 -9.12 -18.93 13.20
N ASN A 599 -9.20 -17.80 13.91
CA ASN A 599 -8.82 -16.48 13.37
C ASN A 599 -7.83 -15.66 14.23
N ALA A 600 -7.44 -16.15 15.42
CA ALA A 600 -6.57 -15.42 16.37
C ALA A 600 -5.17 -15.02 15.85
N ALA A 601 -4.70 -15.60 14.74
CA ALA A 601 -3.44 -15.25 14.08
C ALA A 601 -3.62 -14.34 12.85
N ASP A 602 -4.85 -14.01 12.45
CA ASP A 602 -5.11 -13.13 11.32
C ASP A 602 -4.84 -11.66 11.68
N THR A 603 -4.17 -10.95 10.78
CA THR A 603 -3.90 -9.51 10.88
C THR A 603 -4.15 -8.77 9.55
N ILE A 604 -4.60 -9.47 8.50
CA ILE A 604 -4.68 -8.95 7.13
C ILE A 604 -6.00 -9.27 6.41
N ASN A 605 -6.80 -10.22 6.93
CA ASN A 605 -8.02 -10.72 6.29
C ASN A 605 -9.32 -10.20 6.89
N TYR A 606 -9.24 -9.29 7.87
CA TYR A 606 -10.40 -8.66 8.53
C TYR A 606 -11.40 -9.67 9.10
N SER A 607 -10.89 -10.80 9.60
CA SER A 607 -11.68 -11.81 10.32
C SER A 607 -12.25 -11.33 11.65
N HIS A 608 -11.66 -10.29 12.22
CA HIS A 608 -12.07 -9.61 13.45
C HIS A 608 -11.57 -8.16 13.41
N ARG A 609 -12.02 -7.32 14.33
CA ARG A 609 -11.58 -5.93 14.44
C ARG A 609 -10.27 -5.86 15.23
N ILE A 610 -9.17 -5.54 14.56
CA ILE A 610 -7.89 -5.25 15.24
C ILE A 610 -8.07 -3.96 16.08
N PRO A 611 -7.84 -3.97 17.40
CA PRO A 611 -7.91 -2.76 18.22
C PRO A 611 -6.86 -1.73 17.82
N ARG A 612 -7.24 -0.46 17.78
CA ARG A 612 -6.34 0.68 17.50
C ARG A 612 -6.21 1.58 18.72
N ARG A 613 -4.99 2.10 18.98
CA ARG A 613 -4.82 3.28 19.84
C ARG A 613 -5.54 4.47 19.21
N LEU A 614 -6.23 5.26 20.04
CA LEU A 614 -6.81 6.52 19.58
C LEU A 614 -5.73 7.53 19.19
N SER A 615 -6.05 8.39 18.22
CA SER A 615 -5.17 9.51 17.83
C SER A 615 -5.02 10.49 19.00
N ALA A 616 -3.98 11.32 18.94
CA ALA A 616 -3.72 12.35 19.96
C ALA A 616 -4.93 13.30 20.14
N GLU A 617 -5.55 13.67 19.02
CA GLU A 617 -6.76 14.48 18.93
C GLU A 617 -7.97 13.71 19.51
N GLN A 618 -8.17 12.45 19.11
CA GLN A 618 -9.26 11.61 19.61
C GLN A 618 -9.21 11.42 21.13
N LEU A 619 -8.01 11.23 21.72
CA LEU A 619 -7.84 11.09 23.17
C LEU A 619 -8.24 12.39 23.89
N ILE A 620 -7.68 13.53 23.48
CA ILE A 620 -7.87 14.79 24.20
C ILE A 620 -9.28 15.35 24.04
N ASP A 621 -9.87 15.27 22.84
CA ASP A 621 -11.23 15.75 22.58
C ASP A 621 -12.28 14.86 23.25
N SER A 622 -12.06 13.54 23.30
CA SER A 622 -12.91 12.62 24.06
C SER A 622 -12.86 12.93 25.55
N LEU A 623 -11.68 13.16 26.13
CA LEU A 623 -11.52 13.49 27.55
C LEU A 623 -12.24 14.79 27.93
N HIS A 624 -12.01 15.86 27.18
CA HIS A 624 -12.64 17.17 27.40
C HIS A 624 -14.16 17.08 27.27
N THR A 625 -14.68 16.32 26.28
CA THR A 625 -16.11 16.06 26.11
C THR A 625 -16.69 15.23 27.27
N SER A 626 -15.99 14.18 27.70
CA SER A 626 -16.41 13.29 28.78
C SER A 626 -16.69 14.07 30.06
N LEU A 627 -15.71 14.88 30.46
CA LEU A 627 -15.71 15.63 31.72
C LEU A 627 -16.29 17.04 31.58
N ARG A 628 -16.71 17.46 30.37
CA ARG A 628 -17.31 18.79 30.09
C ARG A 628 -16.39 19.97 30.45
N VAL A 629 -15.11 19.85 30.13
CA VAL A 629 -14.11 20.93 30.27
C VAL A 629 -13.78 21.46 28.88
N ASN A 630 -13.74 22.79 28.71
CA ASN A 630 -13.38 23.38 27.42
C ASN A 630 -11.87 23.23 27.17
N PRO A 631 -11.44 22.73 26.00
CA PRO A 631 -10.04 22.71 25.63
C PRO A 631 -9.48 24.14 25.49
N ASN A 632 -8.18 24.29 25.72
CA ASN A 632 -7.48 25.56 25.58
C ASN A 632 -6.06 25.26 25.05
N PHE A 633 -5.82 25.64 23.79
CA PHE A 633 -4.59 25.40 23.03
C PHE A 633 -3.94 26.75 22.67
N GLU A 634 -2.62 26.81 22.65
CA GLU A 634 -1.90 28.08 22.47
C GLU A 634 -2.10 28.65 21.06
N GLY A 635 -2.45 29.94 20.98
CA GLY A 635 -2.71 30.64 19.72
C GLY A 635 -4.08 30.38 19.08
N TRP A 636 -4.97 29.67 19.79
CA TRP A 636 -6.34 29.34 19.36
C TRP A 636 -7.39 29.87 20.35
N THR A 637 -8.67 29.82 19.95
CA THR A 637 -9.79 30.26 20.80
C THR A 637 -10.09 29.21 21.87
N PRO A 638 -10.32 29.59 23.15
CA PRO A 638 -10.80 28.65 24.16
C PRO A 638 -12.09 27.95 23.72
N GLY A 639 -12.13 26.63 23.83
CA GLY A 639 -13.20 25.78 23.31
C GLY A 639 -12.91 25.11 21.96
N THR A 640 -11.91 25.56 21.19
CA THR A 640 -11.49 24.89 19.95
C THR A 640 -10.94 23.49 20.25
N ARG A 641 -11.53 22.45 19.65
CA ARG A 641 -11.07 21.05 19.75
C ARG A 641 -9.73 20.83 19.03
N ALA A 642 -9.01 19.77 19.40
CA ALA A 642 -7.82 19.34 18.68
C ALA A 642 -8.12 18.92 17.23
N SER A 643 -9.25 18.25 17.01
CA SER A 643 -9.79 17.93 15.68
C SER A 643 -10.17 19.15 14.82
N GLN A 644 -10.34 20.33 15.45
CA GLN A 644 -10.68 21.59 14.77
C GLN A 644 -9.48 22.47 14.45
N MET A 645 -8.28 22.18 14.97
CA MET A 645 -7.09 22.99 14.72
C MET A 645 -6.60 22.81 13.28
N PRO A 646 -6.56 23.87 12.44
CA PRO A 646 -6.10 23.82 11.05
C PRO A 646 -4.80 23.07 10.82
N GLY A 647 -3.85 23.24 11.73
CA GLY A 647 -2.58 22.53 11.74
C GLY A 647 -1.74 22.82 12.98
N PRO A 648 -0.51 22.29 13.03
CA PRO A 648 0.45 22.63 14.07
C PRO A 648 1.02 24.04 13.84
N MET A 649 1.16 24.80 14.93
CA MET A 649 1.93 26.04 14.95
C MET A 649 3.42 25.68 14.97
N ASN A 650 4.00 25.38 13.80
CA ASN A 650 5.37 24.88 13.65
C ASN A 650 6.41 25.99 13.96
N GLY A 651 6.71 26.15 15.25
CA GLY A 651 7.83 26.95 15.76
C GLY A 651 9.15 26.18 15.82
N ARG A 652 10.25 26.88 16.13
CA ARG A 652 11.58 26.27 16.32
C ARG A 652 11.74 25.80 17.76
N GLY A 653 11.50 24.50 18.00
CA GLY A 653 11.72 23.86 19.30
C GLY A 653 10.76 22.69 19.54
N SER A 654 10.77 22.17 20.76
CA SER A 654 9.67 21.34 21.29
C SER A 654 8.62 22.25 21.95
N PRO A 655 7.33 21.87 21.98
CA PRO A 655 6.34 22.56 22.80
C PRO A 655 6.71 22.52 24.29
N ASN A 656 6.17 23.46 25.06
CA ASN A 656 6.30 23.45 26.52
C ASN A 656 5.78 22.11 27.08
N PRO A 657 6.57 21.32 27.84
CA PRO A 657 6.16 20.01 28.36
C PRO A 657 4.88 20.02 29.20
N MET A 658 4.48 21.19 29.73
CA MET A 658 3.27 21.39 30.52
C MET A 658 2.02 21.75 29.68
N SER A 659 2.15 21.95 28.36
CA SER A 659 1.04 22.38 27.50
C SER A 659 0.33 21.21 26.79
N PRO A 660 -0.94 21.38 26.39
CA PRO A 660 -1.67 20.37 25.62
C PRO A 660 -1.04 20.03 24.26
N GLU A 661 -0.26 20.93 23.67
CA GLU A 661 0.51 20.67 22.44
C GLU A 661 1.61 19.62 22.66
N ALA A 662 2.24 19.60 23.84
CA ALA A 662 3.20 18.55 24.19
C ALA A 662 2.54 17.18 24.34
N PHE A 663 1.32 17.12 24.89
CA PHE A 663 0.50 15.90 24.84
C PHE A 663 0.23 15.48 23.39
N LEU A 664 -0.18 16.41 22.53
CA LEU A 664 -0.48 16.10 21.12
C LEU A 664 0.73 15.52 20.36
N VAL A 665 1.92 16.11 20.55
CA VAL A 665 3.16 15.60 19.96
C VAL A 665 3.54 14.23 20.56
N GLN A 666 3.45 14.05 21.88
CA GLN A 666 3.78 12.79 22.56
C GLN A 666 2.88 11.61 22.11
N PHE A 667 1.65 11.88 21.72
CA PHE A 667 0.69 10.89 21.19
C PHE A 667 0.69 10.75 19.66
N GLY A 668 1.62 11.42 18.97
CA GLY A 668 1.91 11.18 17.56
C GLY A 668 1.18 12.09 16.56
N ARG A 669 0.72 13.28 16.96
CA ARG A 669 0.27 14.30 15.99
C ARG A 669 1.43 14.68 15.06
N PRO A 670 1.26 14.60 13.72
CA PRO A 670 2.30 14.98 12.77
C PRO A 670 2.56 16.50 12.80
N LYS A 671 3.79 16.90 12.47
CA LYS A 671 4.14 18.28 12.10
C LYS A 671 3.66 18.64 10.70
N ARG A 672 3.40 17.62 9.88
CA ARG A 672 2.95 17.69 8.48
C ARG A 672 4.02 18.27 7.55
N GLU A 673 5.26 17.87 7.79
CA GLU A 673 6.40 18.20 6.94
C GLU A 673 6.53 17.18 5.76
N LEU A 674 5.88 16.01 5.86
CA LEU A 674 5.89 14.92 4.87
C LEU A 674 4.52 14.68 4.22
N THR A 675 4.54 14.23 2.97
CA THR A 675 3.33 13.85 2.21
C THR A 675 2.97 12.37 2.41
N CYS A 676 2.79 11.93 3.66
CA CYS A 676 2.40 10.55 3.98
C CYS A 676 1.61 10.46 5.31
N GLU A 677 0.78 9.43 5.45
CA GLU A 677 0.23 9.03 6.77
C GLU A 677 1.36 8.59 7.73
N CYS A 678 2.53 8.22 7.19
CA CYS A 678 3.67 7.68 7.92
C CYS A 678 4.35 8.65 8.89
N GLU A 679 3.99 9.93 8.89
CA GLU A 679 4.43 10.91 9.89
C GLU A 679 3.60 10.85 11.18
N ARG A 680 2.39 10.27 11.14
CA ARG A 680 1.51 10.14 12.31
C ARG A 680 1.91 8.92 13.15
N GLY A 681 2.55 9.19 14.28
CA GLY A 681 3.10 8.14 15.16
C GLY A 681 2.02 7.28 15.82
N GLY A 682 1.93 6.01 15.41
CA GLY A 682 1.04 5.01 16.03
C GLY A 682 1.61 4.41 17.33
N ASP A 683 2.92 4.44 17.51
CA ASP A 683 3.65 3.69 18.55
C ASP A 683 3.26 4.04 19.99
N THR A 684 3.52 3.08 20.89
CA THR A 684 3.36 3.20 22.34
C THR A 684 4.69 3.53 23.02
N SER A 685 4.73 4.52 23.91
CA SER A 685 5.94 4.91 24.63
C SER A 685 5.71 5.13 26.13
N LEU A 686 6.76 4.98 26.94
CA LEU A 686 6.68 5.21 28.40
C LEU A 686 6.27 6.66 28.74
N GLY A 687 6.66 7.63 27.92
CA GLY A 687 6.22 9.03 28.08
C GLY A 687 4.72 9.24 27.90
N GLN A 688 4.06 8.45 27.04
CA GLN A 688 2.59 8.45 26.93
C GLN A 688 1.92 7.88 28.18
N ILE A 689 2.51 6.84 28.78
CA ILE A 689 2.02 6.24 30.03
C ILE A 689 2.11 7.26 31.18
N PHE A 690 3.26 7.95 31.32
CA PHE A 690 3.39 9.01 32.33
C PHE A 690 2.42 10.18 32.13
N GLN A 691 2.09 10.55 30.89
CA GLN A 691 1.05 11.55 30.62
C GLN A 691 -0.33 11.14 31.14
N PHE A 692 -0.67 9.84 31.15
CA PHE A 692 -1.94 9.33 31.68
C PHE A 692 -1.93 9.04 33.18
N ILE A 693 -0.78 8.68 33.76
CA ILE A 693 -0.65 8.48 35.21
C ILE A 693 -0.69 9.82 35.97
N GLY A 694 0.02 10.84 35.50
CA GLY A 694 0.11 12.13 36.22
C GLY A 694 0.43 13.34 35.34
N GLY A 695 0.23 13.25 34.02
CA GLY A 695 0.52 14.34 33.10
C GLY A 695 -0.41 15.54 33.30
N PRO A 696 0.11 16.78 33.18
CA PRO A 696 -0.65 18.00 33.49
C PRO A 696 -1.91 18.15 32.64
N THR A 697 -1.90 17.64 31.41
CA THR A 697 -3.06 17.64 30.50
C THR A 697 -4.23 16.83 31.06
N ILE A 698 -3.96 15.66 31.67
CA ILE A 698 -5.00 14.78 32.21
C ILE A 698 -5.45 15.30 33.58
N THR A 699 -4.49 15.58 34.47
CA THR A 699 -4.74 16.09 35.82
C THR A 699 -5.61 17.34 35.79
N ARG A 700 -5.30 18.33 34.94
CA ARG A 700 -6.06 19.59 34.83
C ARG A 700 -7.54 19.38 34.48
N VAL A 701 -7.88 18.37 33.69
CA VAL A 701 -9.27 18.12 33.27
C VAL A 701 -10.06 17.38 34.37
N ILE A 702 -9.39 16.50 35.12
CA ILE A 702 -9.99 15.75 36.24
C ILE A 702 -10.20 16.66 37.47
N THR A 703 -9.22 17.50 37.81
CA THR A 703 -9.27 18.39 38.99
C THR A 703 -9.99 19.71 38.75
N ASP A 704 -10.50 19.97 37.54
CA ASP A 704 -11.27 21.19 37.26
C ASP A 704 -12.53 21.28 38.14
N LYS A 705 -12.76 22.48 38.69
CA LYS A 705 -13.80 22.75 39.68
C LYS A 705 -15.23 22.73 39.11
N TYR A 706 -15.38 22.96 37.81
CA TYR A 706 -16.66 23.15 37.13
C TYR A 706 -16.99 22.01 36.15
N ASN A 707 -16.14 20.99 36.08
CA ASN A 707 -16.34 19.77 35.29
C ASN A 707 -17.52 18.91 35.77
N ARG A 708 -17.81 17.84 35.02
CA ARG A 708 -18.86 16.84 35.33
C ARG A 708 -18.71 16.25 36.74
N LEU A 709 -17.50 16.03 37.24
CA LEU A 709 -17.28 15.46 38.58
C LEU A 709 -17.77 16.42 39.68
N GLY A 710 -17.67 17.74 39.45
CA GLY A 710 -18.25 18.77 40.31
C GLY A 710 -19.79 18.78 40.38
N SER A 711 -20.48 18.24 39.36
CA SER A 711 -21.93 18.00 39.44
C SER A 711 -22.27 16.62 40.02
N LEU A 712 -21.49 15.58 39.71
CA LEU A 712 -21.69 14.23 40.27
C LEU A 712 -21.38 14.15 41.77
N ALA A 713 -20.49 14.99 42.31
CA ALA A 713 -20.28 15.13 43.75
C ALA A 713 -21.55 15.59 44.50
N LYS A 714 -22.55 16.15 43.79
CA LYS A 714 -23.85 16.59 44.32
C LYS A 714 -24.98 15.57 44.06
N GLN A 715 -24.71 14.49 43.32
CA GLN A 715 -25.65 13.39 43.12
C GLN A 715 -25.56 12.45 44.35
N PRO A 716 -26.60 12.30 45.18
CA PRO A 716 -26.56 11.39 46.33
C PRO A 716 -26.51 9.90 45.92
N ASP A 717 -27.09 9.52 44.79
CA ASP A 717 -27.06 8.13 44.31
C ASP A 717 -25.68 7.75 43.73
N ASN A 718 -24.94 6.90 44.45
CA ASN A 718 -23.65 6.35 44.02
C ASN A 718 -23.77 5.59 42.69
N GLY A 719 -24.80 4.75 42.53
CA GLY A 719 -25.02 3.95 41.34
C GLY A 719 -25.41 4.78 40.13
N ALA A 720 -26.11 5.90 40.31
CA ALA A 720 -26.31 6.89 39.26
C ALA A 720 -25.00 7.59 38.86
N ALA A 721 -24.18 7.99 39.84
CA ALA A 721 -22.91 8.69 39.58
C ALA A 721 -21.88 7.80 38.86
N VAL A 722 -21.68 6.57 39.32
CA VAL A 722 -20.81 5.58 38.67
C VAL A 722 -21.30 5.28 37.25
N ARG A 723 -22.61 5.04 37.08
CA ARG A 723 -23.21 4.74 35.77
C ARG A 723 -23.08 5.90 34.79
N ASP A 724 -23.20 7.15 35.23
CA ASP A 724 -22.98 8.32 34.39
C ASP A 724 -21.52 8.44 33.94
N LEU A 725 -20.53 8.15 34.80
CA LEU A 725 -19.12 8.11 34.40
C LEU A 725 -18.81 7.02 33.39
N TYR A 726 -19.34 5.81 33.61
CA TYR A 726 -19.17 4.68 32.70
C TYR A 726 -19.72 4.98 31.30
N TRP A 727 -20.93 5.56 31.20
CA TRP A 727 -21.49 5.99 29.91
C TRP A 727 -20.74 7.18 29.30
N SER A 728 -20.21 8.09 30.12
CA SER A 728 -19.52 9.30 29.66
C SER A 728 -18.08 9.06 29.20
N LEU A 729 -17.38 8.06 29.74
CA LEU A 729 -15.98 7.76 29.44
C LEU A 729 -15.81 6.51 28.58
N LEU A 730 -16.50 5.42 28.93
CA LEU A 730 -16.37 4.10 28.29
C LEU A 730 -17.52 3.77 27.32
N THR A 731 -18.58 4.60 27.26
CA THR A 731 -19.72 4.41 26.33
C THR A 731 -20.56 3.16 26.61
N ARG A 732 -20.50 2.60 27.83
CA ARG A 732 -21.28 1.44 28.27
C ARG A 732 -21.76 1.62 29.71
N ALA A 733 -22.58 0.68 30.18
CA ALA A 733 -22.85 0.53 31.62
C ALA A 733 -21.66 -0.14 32.35
N PRO A 734 -21.49 0.05 33.67
CA PRO A 734 -20.63 -0.81 34.47
C PRO A 734 -21.18 -2.24 34.51
N THR A 735 -20.30 -3.22 34.62
CA THR A 735 -20.67 -4.58 35.04
C THR A 735 -21.03 -4.62 36.53
N ALA A 736 -21.65 -5.71 37.00
CA ALA A 736 -22.07 -5.82 38.40
C ALA A 736 -20.90 -5.68 39.39
N ASP A 737 -19.73 -6.27 39.09
CA ASP A 737 -18.54 -6.18 39.94
C ASP A 737 -17.91 -4.78 39.90
N GLU A 738 -17.85 -4.14 38.72
CA GLU A 738 -17.41 -2.75 38.59
C GLU A 738 -18.31 -1.80 39.40
N SER A 739 -19.63 -1.91 39.26
CA SER A 739 -20.59 -1.10 40.00
C SER A 739 -20.40 -1.30 41.51
N LYS A 740 -20.33 -2.55 41.98
CA LYS A 740 -20.11 -2.90 43.39
C LYS A 740 -18.82 -2.28 43.95
N VAL A 741 -17.70 -2.34 43.23
CA VAL A 741 -16.42 -1.77 43.68
C VAL A 741 -16.48 -0.24 43.74
N MET A 742 -16.94 0.41 42.67
CA MET A 742 -16.93 1.86 42.56
C MET A 742 -17.98 2.52 43.47
N GLU A 743 -19.15 1.90 43.65
CA GLU A 743 -20.19 2.38 44.58
C GLU A 743 -19.78 2.20 46.05
N SER A 744 -19.03 1.13 46.37
CA SER A 744 -18.44 0.95 47.69
C SER A 744 -17.36 1.99 48.00
N LEU A 745 -16.52 2.33 47.02
CA LEU A 745 -15.52 3.41 47.16
C LEU A 745 -16.22 4.73 47.51
N LEU A 746 -17.23 5.13 46.72
CA LEU A 746 -18.04 6.34 46.97
C LEU A 746 -18.84 6.32 48.28
N ALA A 747 -19.15 5.16 48.84
CA ALA A 747 -19.82 5.03 50.14
C ALA A 747 -18.84 5.16 51.32
N SER A 748 -17.58 4.77 51.12
CA SER A 748 -16.52 4.84 52.15
C SER A 748 -15.76 6.16 52.18
N ALA A 749 -15.87 6.97 51.12
CA ALA A 749 -15.05 8.17 50.92
C ALA A 749 -15.45 9.34 51.85
N GLN A 750 -14.46 9.89 52.57
CA GLN A 750 -14.62 11.15 53.31
C GLN A 750 -14.70 12.36 52.37
N ASP A 751 -13.90 12.39 51.29
CA ASP A 751 -14.08 13.30 50.18
C ASP A 751 -14.69 12.58 48.97
N ARG A 752 -15.98 12.86 48.72
CA ARG A 752 -16.71 12.36 47.55
C ARG A 752 -16.18 12.94 46.24
N ARG A 753 -15.62 14.15 46.22
CA ARG A 753 -15.10 14.77 44.99
C ARG A 753 -13.80 14.09 44.55
N GLY A 754 -12.86 13.87 45.48
CA GLY A 754 -11.62 13.11 45.25
C GLY A 754 -11.87 11.66 44.84
N ALA A 755 -12.78 10.95 45.51
CA ALA A 755 -13.14 9.58 45.10
C ALA A 755 -13.73 9.51 43.68
N LEU A 756 -14.43 10.56 43.21
CA LEU A 756 -14.86 10.67 41.80
C LEU A 756 -13.70 10.99 40.85
N GLU A 757 -12.61 11.60 41.31
CA GLU A 757 -11.36 11.79 40.54
C GLU A 757 -10.63 10.47 40.35
N ASP A 758 -10.48 9.67 41.42
CA ASP A 758 -9.84 8.36 41.37
C ASP A 758 -10.57 7.41 40.41
N ILE A 759 -11.91 7.41 40.44
CA ILE A 759 -12.76 6.65 39.52
C ILE A 759 -12.57 7.17 38.08
N ALA A 760 -12.65 8.48 37.85
CA ALA A 760 -12.48 9.05 36.52
C ALA A 760 -11.07 8.79 35.95
N TRP A 761 -10.03 8.93 36.76
CA TRP A 761 -8.64 8.63 36.41
C TRP A 761 -8.46 7.16 36.04
N SER A 762 -9.05 6.25 36.83
CA SER A 762 -9.02 4.80 36.57
C SER A 762 -9.70 4.44 35.26
N LEU A 763 -10.85 5.06 34.96
CA LEU A 763 -11.58 4.87 33.70
C LEU A 763 -10.83 5.47 32.50
N VAL A 764 -10.21 6.64 32.64
CA VAL A 764 -9.38 7.28 31.60
C VAL A 764 -8.11 6.48 31.29
N ASN A 765 -7.55 5.77 32.29
CA ASN A 765 -6.42 4.84 32.11
C ASN A 765 -6.83 3.46 31.56
N ALA A 766 -8.14 3.16 31.46
CA ALA A 766 -8.60 1.86 30.98
C ALA A 766 -8.31 1.65 29.48
N LYS A 767 -8.03 0.39 29.09
CA LYS A 767 -7.87 -0.02 27.68
C LYS A 767 -9.11 0.26 26.81
N GLU A 768 -10.26 0.56 27.43
CA GLU A 768 -11.51 0.92 26.75
C GLU A 768 -11.59 2.42 26.44
N PHE A 769 -10.98 3.26 27.27
CA PHE A 769 -10.78 4.67 26.95
C PHE A 769 -9.74 4.85 25.85
N LEU A 770 -8.60 4.18 25.99
CA LEU A 770 -7.41 4.34 25.13
C LEU A 770 -7.51 3.74 23.72
N LEU A 771 -8.43 2.78 23.49
CA LEU A 771 -8.50 2.01 22.24
C LEU A 771 -9.87 2.09 21.55
N CYS A 772 -9.86 2.23 20.22
CA CYS A 772 -10.99 1.91 19.36
C CYS A 772 -10.99 0.39 19.11
N ARG A 773 -11.90 -0.33 19.77
CA ARG A 773 -12.14 -1.76 19.59
C ARG A 773 -13.09 -2.05 18.42
#